data_AF-A0AAD0S2M8-F1
#
_entry.id   AF-A0AAD0S2M8-F1
#
_cell.length_a   1.000
_cell.length_b   1.000
_cell.length_c   1.000
_cell.angle_alpha   90.00
_cell.angle_beta   90.00
_cell.angle_gamma   90.00
#
_symmetry.space_group_name_H-M   'P 1'
#
loop_
_entity.id
_entity.type
_entity.pdbx_description
1 polymer ?
#
loop_
_entity_poly.entity_id
_entity_poly.type
_entity_poly.pdbx_seq_one_letter_code
_entity_poly.pdbx_strand_id
1 'polypeptide(L)'
;MLLFVCLGLVACKVKDPNEDKPQQQKQDVIDARESLLTGHASVSLTVVNDDLTPLSNIPLTIAEQQYTTDNNGQVFIDKLGYGNHAITIQQNGYFTKVGILVNHPNSTTTQIKLHAKPATSKSLVFGGDSMFGRRYLDPSLATMGTTIPNVSDALIRPATAAADSIAITKDVAPLFKYADFASVNLESPITSNPAVVHPTKEFSFFSLPDSLQGLTEIGIDYVGLGNNHIYDYLQTGLEDTLLEISNTGLLYSGAGLDEFAAFSPITAQLDTFNLVLFAATSITGKEHEFTYVTDAMKGGAADLTNAEYVQETLEKIHPSNFVIAQMHGGDEYTYSPSRFIASRLDDLSTQNTDLLIAHHPHVAQGFAVYNNVPAILGLGNLVFDQARLDTLLGVTVMVELDSQTQTVQRAFAYPIFIEDYKPRFTTGFLSHYLLRRLAEFSDDNITLIPRDNYAEVYFKKAHATKRNHKVSVEVNSQTPILDLREYAPSSAAYLSAIEVTNGTLNELTFGRDLMVFGDFEDWDNDSEAFEISRWDHSSNSVLPCTENPHNGIQALCSTRDEFDNTPSIIPFRHTMRVMELTDENFQPMLSKQFSLFGYIQSENGGKIESLLTYTTEVDDLAFSQHQVLISEGGDRAWQSFSHDFTLPSDEFTLGQKKQPPRGVKLQFRHYAPNKGEAMTRFDDIAMISWQKSVALQNSQWNTDKMHGYDFLKVSVNDTASLTLTFTSLD
;
A
#
# COMPACT_ATOMS: atom_id res chain seq x y z
N MET A 1 -43.78 0.35 -62.33
CA MET A 1 -42.55 -0.41 -62.68
C MET A 1 -41.39 0.44 -62.20
N LEU A 2 -40.68 0.19 -61.09
CA LEU A 2 -40.50 -0.95 -60.21
C LEU A 2 -40.42 -0.40 -58.76
N LEU A 3 -41.02 -1.10 -57.80
CA LEU A 3 -40.90 -0.85 -56.36
C LEU A 3 -39.48 -1.21 -55.88
N PHE A 4 -38.88 -0.36 -55.04
CA PHE A 4 -37.85 -0.79 -54.09
C PHE A 4 -38.45 -0.73 -52.68
N VAL A 5 -38.66 -1.92 -52.10
CA VAL A 5 -39.14 -2.11 -50.73
C VAL A 5 -37.93 -2.03 -49.80
N CYS A 6 -37.83 -0.95 -49.01
CA CYS A 6 -36.99 -0.93 -47.81
C CYS A 6 -37.72 -1.67 -46.70
N LEU A 7 -37.28 -2.88 -46.36
CA LEU A 7 -37.61 -3.51 -45.08
C LEU A 7 -36.79 -2.83 -43.98
N GLY A 8 -37.43 -1.90 -43.26
CA GLY A 8 -36.94 -1.48 -41.95
C GLY A 8 -37.20 -2.60 -40.95
N LEU A 9 -36.15 -3.33 -40.56
CA LEU A 9 -36.17 -4.12 -39.33
C LEU A 9 -36.17 -3.13 -38.17
N VAL A 10 -37.37 -2.76 -37.72
CA VAL A 10 -37.56 -2.15 -36.40
C VAL A 10 -37.21 -3.25 -35.40
N ALA A 11 -36.05 -3.15 -34.77
CA ALA A 11 -35.78 -3.88 -33.55
C ALA A 11 -36.78 -3.38 -32.50
N CYS A 12 -37.91 -4.08 -32.37
CA CYS A 12 -38.73 -3.98 -31.17
C CYS A 12 -37.85 -4.44 -30.01
N LYS A 13 -37.25 -3.50 -29.27
CA LYS A 13 -36.98 -3.73 -27.85
C LYS A 13 -38.36 -4.01 -27.25
N VAL A 14 -38.66 -5.28 -27.03
CA VAL A 14 -39.75 -5.67 -26.15
C VAL A 14 -39.35 -5.14 -24.79
N LYS A 15 -39.92 -4.00 -24.40
CA LYS A 15 -39.78 -3.49 -23.03
C LYS A 15 -40.42 -4.54 -22.14
N ASP A 16 -39.64 -5.13 -21.24
CA ASP A 16 -40.16 -6.14 -20.32
C ASP A 16 -41.26 -5.46 -19.47
N PRO A 17 -42.50 -5.98 -19.44
CA PRO A 17 -43.56 -5.41 -18.62
C PRO A 17 -43.25 -5.41 -17.11
N ASN A 18 -42.14 -6.04 -16.67
CA ASN A 18 -41.63 -6.01 -15.31
C ASN A 18 -40.36 -5.19 -15.11
N GLU A 19 -39.80 -4.53 -16.14
CA GLU A 19 -38.63 -3.63 -16.03
C GLU A 19 -38.90 -2.46 -15.05
N ASP A 20 -40.18 -2.19 -14.77
CA ASP A 20 -40.69 -1.12 -13.90
C ASP A 20 -41.23 -1.62 -12.53
N LYS A 21 -40.96 -2.87 -12.10
CA LYS A 21 -41.29 -3.31 -10.73
C LYS A 21 -40.22 -2.81 -9.73
N PRO A 22 -40.61 -2.13 -8.63
CA PRO A 22 -39.65 -1.72 -7.60
C PRO A 22 -38.96 -2.94 -6.99
N GLN A 23 -37.62 -3.00 -7.04
CA GLN A 23 -36.85 -3.98 -6.29
C GLN A 23 -36.77 -3.55 -4.83
N GLN A 24 -37.67 -4.04 -3.99
CA GLN A 24 -37.80 -3.57 -2.60
C GLN A 24 -36.54 -3.85 -1.80
N GLN A 25 -35.98 -5.07 -1.88
CA GLN A 25 -34.77 -5.43 -1.11
C GLN A 25 -33.57 -4.57 -1.49
N LYS A 26 -33.43 -4.27 -2.78
CA LYS A 26 -32.37 -3.39 -3.26
C LYS A 26 -32.56 -1.96 -2.78
N GLN A 27 -33.79 -1.45 -2.84
CA GLN A 27 -34.10 -0.10 -2.40
C GLN A 27 -33.85 0.05 -0.89
N ASP A 28 -34.22 -0.96 -0.09
CA ASP A 28 -33.96 -0.97 1.36
C ASP A 28 -32.46 -0.84 1.67
N VAL A 29 -31.60 -1.60 0.96
CA VAL A 29 -30.13 -1.50 1.13
C VAL A 29 -29.60 -0.13 0.71
N ILE A 30 -30.09 0.43 -0.39
CA ILE A 30 -29.72 1.78 -0.83
C ILE A 30 -30.12 2.80 0.23
N ASP A 31 -31.35 2.74 0.71
CA ASP A 31 -31.89 3.67 1.70
C ASP A 31 -31.11 3.57 3.03
N ALA A 32 -30.73 2.36 3.44
CA ALA A 32 -29.91 2.14 4.63
C ALA A 32 -28.51 2.74 4.48
N ARG A 33 -27.86 2.58 3.33
CA ARG A 33 -26.56 3.20 3.05
C ARG A 33 -26.66 4.72 3.01
N GLU A 34 -27.65 5.29 2.33
CA GLU A 34 -27.86 6.75 2.28
C GLU A 34 -28.17 7.32 3.68
N SER A 35 -28.91 6.58 4.51
CA SER A 35 -29.12 6.91 5.91
C SER A 35 -27.82 6.90 6.72
N LEU A 36 -26.92 5.93 6.47
CA LEU A 36 -25.61 5.90 7.12
C LEU A 36 -24.70 7.05 6.65
N LEU A 37 -24.64 7.32 5.34
CA LEU A 37 -23.84 8.41 4.76
C LEU A 37 -24.23 9.79 5.29
N THR A 38 -25.51 10.00 5.57
CA THR A 38 -26.02 11.23 6.18
C THR A 38 -26.02 11.20 7.72
N GLY A 39 -25.65 10.05 8.29
CA GLY A 39 -25.56 9.81 9.71
C GLY A 39 -24.38 10.53 10.36
N HIS A 40 -24.50 10.76 11.66
CA HIS A 40 -23.48 11.41 12.46
C HIS A 40 -23.57 10.93 13.91
N ALA A 41 -22.47 11.05 14.64
CA ALA A 41 -22.41 10.81 16.07
C ALA A 41 -21.57 11.88 16.76
N SER A 42 -21.80 12.01 18.07
CA SER A 42 -20.93 12.82 18.90
C SER A 42 -19.65 12.06 19.21
N VAL A 43 -18.51 12.69 18.98
CA VAL A 43 -17.20 12.10 19.24
C VAL A 43 -16.52 12.85 20.39
N SER A 44 -16.00 12.10 21.34
CA SER A 44 -15.11 12.64 22.38
C SER A 44 -13.72 12.07 22.18
N LEU A 45 -12.72 12.94 22.17
CA LEU A 45 -11.31 12.61 22.00
C LEU A 45 -10.55 13.08 23.22
N THR A 46 -9.53 12.35 23.64
CA THR A 46 -8.59 12.80 24.67
C THR A 46 -7.18 12.82 24.12
N VAL A 47 -6.53 13.98 24.13
CA VAL A 47 -5.12 14.12 23.73
C VAL A 47 -4.23 13.97 24.96
N VAL A 48 -3.24 13.10 24.89
CA VAL A 48 -2.32 12.78 25.98
C VAL A 48 -0.86 12.84 25.53
N ASN A 49 0.07 13.00 26.47
CA ASN A 49 1.51 12.91 26.22
C ASN A 49 2.02 11.46 26.29
N ASP A 50 3.35 11.31 26.23
CA ASP A 50 4.02 10.01 26.33
C ASP A 50 3.68 9.20 27.60
N ASP A 51 3.43 9.91 28.71
CA ASP A 51 3.08 9.36 30.04
C ASP A 51 1.55 9.19 30.24
N LEU A 52 0.76 9.31 29.17
CA LEU A 52 -0.71 9.28 29.20
C LEU A 52 -1.35 10.39 30.05
N THR A 53 -0.62 11.47 30.30
CA THR A 53 -1.15 12.66 30.98
C THR A 53 -1.93 13.52 29.98
N PRO A 54 -3.17 13.94 30.28
CA PRO A 54 -3.95 14.77 29.37
C PRO A 54 -3.32 16.14 29.11
N LEU A 55 -3.42 16.60 27.87
CA LEU A 55 -2.82 17.84 27.40
C LEU A 55 -3.88 18.90 27.09
N SER A 56 -3.89 19.97 27.88
CA SER A 56 -4.82 21.09 27.69
C SER A 56 -4.34 22.13 26.67
N ASN A 57 -5.28 22.85 26.05
CA ASN A 57 -5.02 23.93 25.09
C ASN A 57 -4.23 23.49 23.84
N ILE A 58 -4.41 22.23 23.42
CA ILE A 58 -3.78 21.69 22.21
C ILE A 58 -4.69 21.97 21.01
N PRO A 59 -4.20 22.68 19.97
CA PRO A 59 -4.96 22.89 18.74
C PRO A 59 -4.94 21.61 17.88
N LEU A 60 -6.08 21.26 17.31
CA LEU A 60 -6.21 20.14 16.39
C LEU A 60 -7.21 20.45 15.29
N THR A 61 -6.87 20.02 14.08
CA THR A 61 -7.72 20.11 12.89
C THR A 61 -8.35 18.75 12.63
N ILE A 62 -9.67 18.69 12.54
CA ILE A 62 -10.43 17.49 12.18
C ILE A 62 -11.44 17.88 11.11
N ALA A 63 -11.43 17.19 9.97
CA ALA A 63 -12.31 17.50 8.84
C ALA A 63 -12.30 19.00 8.48
N GLU A 64 -11.10 19.57 8.37
CA GLU A 64 -10.83 21.00 8.10
C GLU A 64 -11.34 22.00 9.17
N GLN A 65 -11.94 21.51 10.26
CA GLN A 65 -12.41 22.33 11.37
C GLN A 65 -11.41 22.36 12.52
N GLN A 66 -11.28 23.52 13.15
CA GLN A 66 -10.34 23.73 14.26
C GLN A 66 -11.02 23.48 15.61
N TYR A 67 -10.34 22.71 16.45
CA TYR A 67 -10.72 22.41 17.82
C TYR A 67 -9.56 22.68 18.76
N THR A 68 -9.86 22.76 20.06
CA THR A 68 -8.83 22.91 21.10
C THR A 68 -9.22 22.09 22.30
N THR A 69 -8.26 21.36 22.87
CA THR A 69 -8.51 20.55 24.07
C THR A 69 -8.82 21.40 25.30
N ASP A 70 -9.75 20.93 26.13
CA ASP A 70 -10.06 21.53 27.43
C ASP A 70 -9.00 21.22 28.50
N ASN A 71 -9.27 21.61 29.76
CA ASN A 71 -8.35 21.36 30.89
C ASN A 71 -8.10 19.88 31.19
N ASN A 72 -8.97 18.97 30.72
CA ASN A 72 -8.83 17.52 30.85
C ASN A 72 -8.26 16.89 29.57
N GLY A 73 -7.75 17.69 28.63
CA GLY A 73 -7.23 17.23 27.35
C GLY A 73 -8.30 16.76 26.38
N GLN A 74 -9.57 17.10 26.61
CA GLN A 74 -10.69 16.57 25.85
C GLN A 74 -11.17 17.53 24.76
N VAL A 75 -11.59 16.95 23.64
CA VAL A 75 -12.37 17.64 22.60
C VAL A 75 -13.69 16.90 22.43
N PHE A 76 -14.77 17.66 22.38
CA PHE A 76 -16.11 17.14 22.09
C PHE A 76 -16.60 17.71 20.76
N ILE A 77 -16.96 16.83 19.85
CA ILE A 77 -17.51 17.15 18.53
C ILE A 77 -18.95 16.64 18.53
N ASP A 78 -19.92 17.54 18.50
CA ASP A 78 -21.34 17.18 18.68
C ASP A 78 -21.89 16.33 17.51
N LYS A 79 -21.54 16.70 16.27
CA LYS A 79 -22.06 16.07 15.06
C LYS A 79 -20.97 15.87 14.02
N LEU A 80 -20.12 14.87 14.26
CA LEU A 80 -19.18 14.43 13.22
C LEU A 80 -19.91 13.41 12.33
N GLY A 81 -19.84 13.60 11.01
CA GLY A 81 -20.40 12.65 10.04
C GLY A 81 -19.76 11.27 10.20
N TYR A 82 -20.48 10.20 9.86
CA TYR A 82 -19.84 8.89 9.80
C TYR A 82 -18.85 8.80 8.63
N GLY A 83 -17.79 8.03 8.80
CA GLY A 83 -16.68 7.88 7.86
C GLY A 83 -15.33 8.20 8.47
N ASN A 84 -14.33 8.30 7.59
CA ASN A 84 -12.95 8.59 7.93
C ASN A 84 -12.67 10.09 7.88
N HIS A 85 -12.05 10.63 8.93
CA HIS A 85 -11.76 12.06 9.02
C HIS A 85 -10.28 12.29 9.26
N ALA A 86 -9.63 13.01 8.35
CA ALA A 86 -8.25 13.42 8.54
C ALA A 86 -8.11 14.25 9.84
N ILE A 87 -7.13 13.88 10.67
CA ILE A 87 -6.73 14.61 11.85
C ILE A 87 -5.29 15.12 11.70
N THR A 88 -5.09 16.38 12.07
CA THR A 88 -3.75 16.97 12.20
C THR A 88 -3.64 17.71 13.53
N ILE A 89 -2.60 17.41 14.30
CA ILE A 89 -2.26 18.12 15.53
C ILE A 89 -0.83 18.66 15.37
N GLN A 90 -0.70 19.97 15.48
CA GLN A 90 0.57 20.67 15.39
C GLN A 90 0.72 21.57 16.61
N GLN A 91 1.65 21.22 17.49
CA GLN A 91 1.90 21.92 18.74
C GLN A 91 3.39 22.01 19.02
N ASN A 92 3.87 23.19 19.39
CA ASN A 92 5.27 23.38 19.77
C ASN A 92 5.66 22.44 20.92
N GLY A 93 6.83 21.80 20.79
CA GLY A 93 7.35 20.82 21.75
C GLY A 93 6.84 19.39 21.54
N TYR A 94 6.05 19.13 20.49
CA TYR A 94 5.59 17.80 20.10
C TYR A 94 5.86 17.55 18.61
N PHE A 95 6.02 16.28 18.23
CA PHE A 95 6.01 15.90 16.82
C PHE A 95 4.61 16.07 16.25
N THR A 96 4.54 16.50 15.00
CA THR A 96 3.28 16.60 14.26
C THR A 96 2.59 15.25 14.25
N LYS A 97 1.32 15.23 14.65
CA LYS A 97 0.47 14.05 14.58
C LYS A 97 -0.44 14.19 13.37
N VAL A 98 -0.31 13.27 12.42
CA VAL A 98 -1.27 13.05 11.34
C VAL A 98 -1.93 11.69 11.52
N GLY A 99 -3.13 11.52 11.00
CA GLY A 99 -3.82 10.24 10.97
C GLY A 99 -5.29 10.39 10.58
N ILE A 100 -6.04 9.34 10.87
CA ILE A 100 -7.46 9.19 10.57
C ILE A 100 -8.20 8.98 11.89
N LEU A 101 -9.26 9.78 12.07
CA LEU A 101 -10.28 9.55 13.06
C LEU A 101 -11.45 8.84 12.39
N VAL A 102 -11.66 7.60 12.79
CA VAL A 102 -12.71 6.73 12.26
C VAL A 102 -13.98 6.92 13.09
N ASN A 103 -15.08 7.37 12.46
CA ASN A 103 -16.36 7.58 13.14
C ASN A 103 -17.46 6.73 12.50
N HIS A 104 -17.98 5.75 13.23
CA HIS A 104 -19.05 4.86 12.78
C HIS A 104 -20.07 4.65 13.91
N PRO A 105 -21.22 4.01 13.62
CA PRO A 105 -22.14 3.62 14.67
C PRO A 105 -21.42 2.81 15.75
N ASN A 106 -21.53 3.25 17.00
CA ASN A 106 -20.86 2.66 18.19
C ASN A 106 -19.34 2.91 18.32
N SER A 107 -18.74 3.81 17.54
CA SER A 107 -17.37 4.27 17.80
C SER A 107 -17.24 4.80 19.23
N THR A 108 -16.16 4.41 19.91
CA THR A 108 -15.88 4.83 21.30
C THR A 108 -14.87 5.97 21.34
N THR A 109 -14.68 6.55 22.52
CA THR A 109 -13.71 7.61 22.78
C THR A 109 -12.31 7.24 22.32
N THR A 110 -11.73 8.04 21.44
CA THR A 110 -10.35 7.83 20.94
C THR A 110 -9.36 8.60 21.79
N GLN A 111 -8.30 7.92 22.24
CA GLN A 111 -7.16 8.56 22.87
C GLN A 111 -6.08 8.82 21.81
N ILE A 112 -5.54 10.03 21.77
CA ILE A 112 -4.53 10.45 20.80
C ILE A 112 -3.25 10.80 21.56
N LYS A 113 -2.22 9.99 21.35
CA LYS A 113 -0.91 10.20 21.96
C LYS A 113 -0.08 11.17 21.12
N LEU A 114 0.43 12.23 21.75
CA LEU A 114 1.44 13.11 21.19
C LEU A 114 2.80 12.79 21.78
N HIS A 115 3.77 12.59 20.90
CA HIS A 115 5.16 12.37 21.27
C HIS A 115 5.87 13.70 21.46
N ALA A 116 6.53 13.87 22.60
CA ALA A 116 7.35 15.05 22.84
C ALA A 116 8.45 15.14 21.78
N LYS A 117 8.68 16.35 21.26
CA LYS A 117 9.79 16.71 20.38
C LYS A 117 10.76 17.59 21.18
N PRO A 118 11.85 17.00 21.72
CA PRO A 118 12.91 17.77 22.37
C PRO A 118 13.39 18.92 21.48
N ALA A 119 13.87 20.00 22.09
CA ALA A 119 14.40 21.15 21.34
C ALA A 119 15.62 20.80 20.48
N THR A 120 16.33 19.72 20.81
CA THR A 120 17.44 19.16 20.03
C THR A 120 16.97 18.25 18.90
N SER A 121 15.74 17.75 18.94
CA SER A 121 15.23 16.79 17.96
C SER A 121 14.77 17.48 16.68
N LYS A 122 15.12 16.86 15.55
CA LYS A 122 14.73 17.20 14.20
C LYS A 122 13.94 16.06 13.58
N SER A 123 12.87 16.39 12.86
CA SER A 123 12.04 15.47 12.08
C SER A 123 12.43 15.54 10.62
N LEU A 124 13.03 14.46 10.11
CA LEU A 124 13.35 14.29 8.69
C LEU A 124 12.34 13.33 8.07
N VAL A 125 11.57 13.76 7.06
CA VAL A 125 10.52 12.92 6.44
C VAL A 125 10.97 12.44 5.06
N PHE A 126 10.83 11.14 4.83
CA PHE A 126 11.19 10.49 3.57
C PHE A 126 9.96 9.81 2.95
N GLY A 127 9.58 10.26 1.77
CA GLY A 127 8.58 9.63 0.92
C GLY A 127 9.24 8.81 -0.20
N GLY A 128 8.50 7.86 -0.75
CA GLY A 128 8.98 6.94 -1.77
C GLY A 128 9.05 7.51 -3.19
N ASP A 129 9.00 6.60 -4.16
CA ASP A 129 9.12 6.90 -5.59
C ASP A 129 7.98 7.83 -6.06
N SER A 130 8.36 8.89 -6.78
CA SER A 130 7.47 9.98 -7.18
C SER A 130 7.64 10.36 -8.65
N MET A 131 6.55 10.35 -9.42
CA MET A 131 6.42 10.85 -10.79
C MET A 131 4.99 11.32 -11.08
N PHE A 132 4.83 12.33 -11.94
CA PHE A 132 3.53 12.90 -12.34
C PHE A 132 3.26 12.71 -13.86
N GLY A 133 3.85 11.67 -14.46
CA GLY A 133 3.80 11.38 -15.90
C GLY A 133 2.83 10.28 -16.30
N ARG A 134 2.93 9.78 -17.54
CA ARG A 134 2.19 8.59 -18.02
C ARG A 134 0.68 8.64 -17.74
N ARG A 135 0.12 7.77 -16.89
CA ARG A 135 -1.34 7.69 -16.69
C ARG A 135 -1.94 8.88 -15.97
N TYR A 136 -1.11 9.71 -15.33
CA TYR A 136 -1.55 11.02 -14.87
C TYR A 136 -1.94 11.93 -16.04
N LEU A 137 -1.20 11.86 -17.15
CA LEU A 137 -1.42 12.69 -18.35
C LEU A 137 -2.38 12.04 -19.37
N ASP A 138 -2.43 10.71 -19.43
CA ASP A 138 -3.37 9.94 -20.25
C ASP A 138 -3.50 8.51 -19.71
N PRO A 139 -4.67 8.11 -19.18
CA PRO A 139 -4.87 6.82 -18.52
C PRO A 139 -4.70 5.61 -19.44
N SER A 140 -4.69 5.80 -20.76
CA SER A 140 -4.49 4.73 -21.75
C SER A 140 -3.02 4.39 -22.01
N LEU A 141 -2.08 5.22 -21.54
CA LEU A 141 -0.66 5.04 -21.85
C LEU A 141 0.01 3.94 -21.02
N ALA A 142 0.75 3.08 -21.72
CA ALA A 142 1.67 2.11 -21.11
C ALA A 142 3.10 2.67 -20.96
N THR A 143 3.52 3.57 -21.85
CA THR A 143 4.83 4.23 -21.89
C THR A 143 4.70 5.61 -22.57
N MET A 144 5.58 6.55 -22.26
CA MET A 144 5.55 7.89 -22.88
C MET A 144 6.23 7.92 -24.24
N GLY A 145 5.66 8.72 -25.14
CA GLY A 145 6.22 8.99 -26.46
C GLY A 145 6.80 10.40 -26.56
N THR A 146 6.80 10.96 -27.77
CA THR A 146 7.38 12.28 -28.04
C THR A 146 6.39 13.44 -27.99
N THR A 147 5.19 13.19 -27.47
CA THR A 147 4.08 14.15 -27.44
C THR A 147 3.56 14.33 -26.02
N ILE A 148 3.20 15.55 -25.66
CA ILE A 148 2.50 15.84 -24.41
C ILE A 148 1.01 15.52 -24.59
N PRO A 149 0.46 14.52 -23.87
CA PRO A 149 -0.96 14.22 -23.95
C PRO A 149 -1.81 15.34 -23.35
N ASN A 150 -3.04 15.45 -23.83
CA ASN A 150 -4.05 16.37 -23.30
C ASN A 150 -5.44 15.78 -23.53
N VAL A 151 -5.79 14.81 -22.69
CA VAL A 151 -7.08 14.11 -22.75
C VAL A 151 -7.98 14.56 -21.60
N SER A 152 -9.30 14.45 -21.78
CA SER A 152 -10.28 15.01 -20.83
C SER A 152 -10.36 14.27 -19.51
N ASP A 153 -9.97 12.99 -19.50
CA ASP A 153 -9.96 12.06 -18.37
C ASP A 153 -8.58 11.97 -17.70
N ALA A 154 -7.62 12.80 -18.10
CA ALA A 154 -6.33 12.91 -17.43
C ALA A 154 -6.48 13.50 -16.03
N LEU A 155 -5.72 12.96 -15.07
CA LEU A 155 -5.60 13.57 -13.74
C LEU A 155 -4.82 14.88 -13.77
N ILE A 156 -3.86 15.00 -14.69
CA ILE A 156 -3.02 16.18 -14.91
C ILE A 156 -3.18 16.61 -16.36
N ARG A 157 -3.64 17.84 -16.57
CA ARG A 157 -3.70 18.43 -17.91
C ARG A 157 -2.61 19.50 -18.04
N PRO A 158 -2.01 19.69 -19.23
CA PRO A 158 -0.94 20.67 -19.41
C PRO A 158 -1.30 22.09 -18.96
N ALA A 159 -2.56 22.51 -19.10
CA ALA A 159 -3.03 23.84 -18.71
C ALA A 159 -3.26 24.00 -17.19
N THR A 160 -3.35 22.90 -16.43
CA THR A 160 -3.67 22.89 -15.00
C THR A 160 -2.67 22.07 -14.18
N ALA A 161 -1.52 21.70 -14.75
CA ALA A 161 -0.60 20.71 -14.18
C ALA A 161 -0.15 21.03 -12.74
N ALA A 162 0.10 22.31 -12.44
CA ALA A 162 0.36 22.77 -11.08
C ALA A 162 -0.79 22.48 -10.12
N ALA A 163 -1.99 22.98 -10.41
CA ALA A 163 -3.16 22.78 -9.55
C ALA A 163 -3.54 21.30 -9.40
N ASP A 164 -3.42 20.54 -10.49
CA ASP A 164 -3.73 19.12 -10.53
C ASP A 164 -2.73 18.31 -9.67
N SER A 165 -1.43 18.58 -9.79
CA SER A 165 -0.40 17.92 -8.97
C SER A 165 -0.50 18.26 -7.48
N ILE A 166 -0.86 19.49 -7.11
CA ILE A 166 -1.15 19.89 -5.73
C ILE A 166 -2.35 19.11 -5.18
N ALA A 167 -3.41 18.95 -5.99
CA ALA A 167 -4.59 18.22 -5.58
C ALA A 167 -4.32 16.71 -5.37
N ILE A 168 -3.38 16.14 -6.13
CA ILE A 168 -2.96 14.74 -5.98
C ILE A 168 -2.29 14.50 -4.62
N THR A 169 -1.44 15.42 -4.17
CA THR A 169 -0.63 15.23 -2.94
C THR A 169 -1.24 15.81 -1.67
N LYS A 170 -2.41 16.45 -1.77
CA LYS A 170 -3.02 17.24 -0.68
C LYS A 170 -3.19 16.45 0.64
N ASP A 171 -3.52 15.17 0.57
CA ASP A 171 -3.94 14.39 1.74
C ASP A 171 -2.78 13.85 2.58
N VAL A 172 -1.58 13.80 2.00
CA VAL A 172 -0.34 13.50 2.72
C VAL A 172 0.44 14.76 3.13
N ALA A 173 0.05 15.92 2.59
CA ALA A 173 0.75 17.18 2.80
C ALA A 173 1.02 17.55 4.27
N PRO A 174 0.10 17.33 5.24
CA PRO A 174 0.33 17.74 6.62
C PRO A 174 1.59 17.14 7.24
N LEU A 175 1.99 15.91 6.88
CA LEU A 175 3.19 15.30 7.47
C LEU A 175 4.48 15.98 6.99
N PHE A 176 4.56 16.29 5.71
CA PHE A 176 5.73 16.91 5.08
C PHE A 176 5.84 18.40 5.46
N LYS A 177 4.73 19.16 5.41
CA LYS A 177 4.70 20.60 5.69
C LYS A 177 5.25 21.00 7.06
N TYR A 178 5.11 20.12 8.05
CA TYR A 178 5.53 20.38 9.43
C TYR A 178 6.81 19.63 9.82
N ALA A 179 7.47 18.97 8.87
CA ALA A 179 8.81 18.41 9.06
C ALA A 179 9.87 19.52 9.18
N ASP A 180 11.06 19.20 9.70
CA ASP A 180 12.19 20.12 9.61
C ASP A 180 12.94 19.98 8.28
N PHE A 181 12.80 18.83 7.62
CA PHE A 181 13.34 18.54 6.30
C PHE A 181 12.56 17.38 5.66
N ALA A 182 12.29 17.44 4.36
CA ALA A 182 11.56 16.43 3.63
C ALA A 182 12.21 16.05 2.28
N SER A 183 12.12 14.77 1.94
CA SER A 183 12.78 14.19 0.76
C SER A 183 11.90 13.15 0.06
N VAL A 184 12.02 13.07 -1.27
CA VAL A 184 11.47 11.98 -2.10
C VAL A 184 12.46 11.54 -3.18
N ASN A 185 12.26 10.37 -3.79
CA ASN A 185 12.93 10.01 -5.05
C ASN A 185 12.09 10.52 -6.23
N LEU A 186 12.65 11.40 -7.07
CA LEU A 186 11.97 11.91 -8.26
C LEU A 186 12.37 11.07 -9.47
N GLU A 187 11.53 10.10 -9.80
CA GLU A 187 11.81 9.03 -10.77
C GLU A 187 11.29 9.37 -12.17
N SER A 188 11.49 10.62 -12.59
CA SER A 188 11.03 11.09 -13.89
C SER A 188 11.82 12.32 -14.33
N PRO A 189 12.25 12.40 -15.59
CA PRO A 189 12.68 13.65 -16.19
C PRO A 189 11.55 14.69 -16.14
N ILE A 190 11.93 15.93 -15.95
CA ILE A 190 11.03 17.08 -15.95
C ILE A 190 11.27 17.85 -17.25
N THR A 191 10.31 17.81 -18.17
CA THR A 191 10.45 18.47 -19.48
C THR A 191 9.11 18.87 -20.08
N SER A 192 9.07 20.03 -20.74
CA SER A 192 7.99 20.45 -21.62
C SER A 192 8.28 20.18 -23.10
N ASN A 193 9.39 19.50 -23.41
CA ASN A 193 9.84 19.21 -24.76
C ASN A 193 10.35 17.76 -24.89
N PRO A 194 9.46 16.75 -24.83
CA PRO A 194 9.80 15.33 -24.91
C PRO A 194 10.22 14.89 -26.33
N ALA A 195 11.11 15.61 -27.01
CA ALA A 195 11.37 15.42 -28.44
C ALA A 195 12.09 14.11 -28.79
N VAL A 196 12.95 13.61 -27.90
CA VAL A 196 13.79 12.43 -28.13
C VAL A 196 13.67 11.48 -26.95
N VAL A 197 12.99 10.36 -27.16
CA VAL A 197 12.85 9.27 -26.19
C VAL A 197 14.04 8.31 -26.33
N HIS A 198 14.45 7.71 -25.22
CA HIS A 198 15.44 6.66 -25.20
C HIS A 198 15.03 5.48 -26.11
N PRO A 199 15.83 5.11 -27.12
CA PRO A 199 15.33 4.32 -28.27
C PRO A 199 15.04 2.85 -27.96
N THR A 200 15.60 2.31 -26.87
CA THR A 200 15.48 0.88 -26.53
C THR A 200 14.86 0.64 -25.17
N LYS A 201 14.42 1.69 -24.45
CA LYS A 201 13.82 1.54 -23.12
C LYS A 201 12.35 1.17 -23.27
N GLU A 202 11.90 0.15 -22.54
CA GLU A 202 10.51 -0.33 -22.61
C GLU A 202 9.52 0.71 -22.05
N PHE A 203 9.86 1.28 -20.89
CA PHE A 203 9.08 2.29 -20.19
C PHE A 203 9.86 3.58 -20.09
N SER A 204 9.36 4.64 -20.73
CA SER A 204 9.87 5.99 -20.61
C SER A 204 8.84 6.87 -19.91
N PHE A 205 9.31 7.72 -19.01
CA PHE A 205 8.49 8.65 -18.24
C PHE A 205 8.97 10.09 -18.46
N PHE A 206 8.04 11.04 -18.41
CA PHE A 206 8.36 12.42 -18.09
C PHE A 206 7.20 13.04 -17.33
N SER A 207 7.52 14.02 -16.50
CA SER A 207 6.54 14.88 -15.83
C SER A 207 6.66 16.31 -16.38
N LEU A 208 5.56 17.07 -16.33
CA LEU A 208 5.58 18.46 -16.75
C LEU A 208 6.27 19.34 -15.69
N PRO A 209 6.98 20.42 -16.08
CA PRO A 209 7.64 21.32 -15.12
C PRO A 209 6.72 21.82 -14.01
N ASP A 210 5.52 22.26 -14.37
CA ASP A 210 4.53 22.76 -13.41
C ASP A 210 4.07 21.69 -12.39
N SER A 211 4.21 20.39 -12.70
CA SER A 211 3.86 19.32 -11.77
C SER A 211 4.80 19.25 -10.55
N LEU A 212 5.97 19.90 -10.58
CA LEU A 212 6.84 20.02 -9.41
C LEU A 212 6.15 20.74 -8.25
N GLN A 213 5.12 21.57 -8.52
CA GLN A 213 4.35 22.22 -7.46
C GLN A 213 3.63 21.23 -6.54
N GLY A 214 3.27 20.04 -7.04
CA GLY A 214 2.74 18.97 -6.20
C GLY A 214 3.71 18.51 -5.09
N LEU A 215 5.01 18.73 -5.26
CA LEU A 215 6.05 18.44 -4.25
C LEU A 215 6.40 19.69 -3.42
N THR A 216 6.61 20.84 -4.06
CA THR A 216 7.01 22.05 -3.32
C THR A 216 5.90 22.55 -2.40
N GLU A 217 4.64 22.49 -2.82
CA GLU A 217 3.50 22.97 -2.02
C GLU A 217 3.20 22.09 -0.82
N ILE A 218 3.68 20.85 -0.79
CA ILE A 218 3.57 19.97 0.40
C ILE A 218 4.80 20.05 1.30
N GLY A 219 5.79 20.86 0.95
CA GLY A 219 6.99 21.09 1.75
C GLY A 219 8.11 20.09 1.52
N ILE A 220 8.24 19.51 0.32
CA ILE A 220 9.45 18.76 -0.05
C ILE A 220 10.62 19.74 -0.22
N ASP A 221 11.76 19.44 0.41
CA ASP A 221 12.99 20.26 0.34
C ASP A 221 14.01 19.68 -0.64
N TYR A 222 14.03 18.36 -0.79
CA TYR A 222 15.04 17.63 -1.58
C TYR A 222 14.44 16.53 -2.46
N VAL A 223 15.00 16.35 -3.65
CA VAL A 223 14.70 15.23 -4.55
C VAL A 223 15.96 14.45 -4.92
N GLY A 224 15.90 13.13 -4.78
CA GLY A 224 16.92 12.23 -5.33
C GLY A 224 16.70 12.01 -6.82
N LEU A 225 17.74 12.23 -7.64
CA LEU A 225 17.71 12.03 -9.11
C LEU A 225 18.54 10.84 -9.57
N GLY A 226 19.30 10.21 -8.67
CA GLY A 226 20.13 9.05 -8.94
C GLY A 226 19.29 7.78 -9.12
N ASN A 227 18.46 7.73 -10.15
CA ASN A 227 17.58 6.62 -10.51
C ASN A 227 17.71 6.27 -12.01
N ASN A 228 17.10 5.16 -12.41
CA ASN A 228 17.16 4.63 -13.78
C ASN A 228 16.31 5.40 -14.80
N HIS A 229 15.47 6.34 -14.37
CA HIS A 229 14.56 7.10 -15.25
C HIS A 229 15.07 8.49 -15.64
N ILE A 230 16.09 9.02 -14.96
CA ILE A 230 16.62 10.37 -15.22
C ILE A 230 17.07 10.61 -16.67
N TYR A 231 17.36 9.55 -17.42
CA TYR A 231 17.88 9.61 -18.79
C TYR A 231 16.87 9.13 -19.87
N ASP A 232 15.58 9.02 -19.54
CA ASP A 232 14.53 8.56 -20.47
C ASP A 232 14.38 9.44 -21.70
N TYR A 233 14.70 10.74 -21.57
CA TYR A 233 14.68 11.73 -22.65
C TYR A 233 16.09 12.22 -23.02
N LEU A 234 17.09 11.35 -22.75
CA LEU A 234 18.51 11.56 -23.04
C LEU A 234 19.03 12.89 -22.47
N GLN A 235 20.08 13.43 -23.10
CA GLN A 235 20.78 14.63 -22.65
C GLN A 235 19.85 15.85 -22.50
N THR A 236 18.92 16.07 -23.45
CA THR A 236 18.00 17.21 -23.39
C THR A 236 17.01 17.08 -22.23
N GLY A 237 16.46 15.88 -22.00
CA GLY A 237 15.59 15.63 -20.85
C GLY A 237 16.32 15.85 -19.52
N LEU A 238 17.58 15.42 -19.43
CA LEU A 238 18.43 15.67 -18.26
C LEU A 238 18.67 17.16 -18.04
N GLU A 239 19.05 17.91 -19.08
CA GLU A 239 19.28 19.36 -19.02
C GLU A 239 18.04 20.12 -18.57
N ASP A 240 16.88 19.81 -19.18
CA ASP A 240 15.59 20.38 -18.77
C ASP A 240 15.31 20.06 -17.29
N THR A 241 15.54 18.81 -16.87
CA THR A 241 15.28 18.38 -15.49
C THR A 241 16.09 19.19 -14.48
N LEU A 242 17.39 19.32 -14.70
CA LEU A 242 18.28 20.06 -13.80
C LEU A 242 17.92 21.55 -13.74
N LEU A 243 17.54 22.14 -14.88
CA LEU A 243 17.09 23.53 -14.96
C LEU A 243 15.78 23.75 -14.21
N GLU A 244 14.76 22.93 -14.47
CA GLU A 244 13.43 23.12 -13.91
C GLU A 244 13.40 22.87 -12.40
N ILE A 245 14.13 21.86 -11.90
CA ILE A 245 14.28 21.66 -10.45
C ILE A 245 14.98 22.87 -9.82
N SER A 246 16.05 23.38 -10.43
CA SER A 246 16.75 24.57 -9.93
C SER A 246 15.84 25.80 -9.85
N ASN A 247 14.91 25.96 -10.81
CA ASN A 247 13.94 27.06 -10.82
C ASN A 247 12.95 27.01 -9.66
N THR A 248 12.69 25.84 -9.08
CA THR A 248 11.77 25.68 -7.94
C THR A 248 12.41 25.96 -6.59
N GLY A 249 13.75 25.92 -6.50
CA GLY A 249 14.48 26.00 -5.23
C GLY A 249 14.62 24.66 -4.49
N LEU A 250 14.11 23.56 -5.04
CA LEU A 250 14.38 22.21 -4.53
C LEU A 250 15.88 21.90 -4.57
N LEU A 251 16.38 21.30 -3.50
CA LEU A 251 17.71 20.69 -3.49
C LEU A 251 17.66 19.36 -4.25
N TYR A 252 18.77 18.98 -4.88
CA TYR A 252 18.86 17.70 -5.58
C TYR A 252 20.28 17.17 -5.61
N SER A 253 20.42 15.85 -5.76
CA SER A 253 21.70 15.20 -6.06
C SER A 253 21.48 13.90 -6.84
N GLY A 254 22.57 13.31 -7.32
CA GLY A 254 22.57 12.00 -7.99
C GLY A 254 22.38 12.04 -9.50
N ALA A 255 22.34 13.23 -10.11
CA ALA A 255 22.38 13.38 -11.56
C ALA A 255 23.12 14.67 -11.95
N GLY A 256 23.81 14.63 -13.09
CA GLY A 256 24.61 15.76 -13.55
C GLY A 256 25.02 15.64 -15.01
N LEU A 257 25.50 16.76 -15.56
CA LEU A 257 25.95 16.85 -16.96
C LEU A 257 27.30 16.16 -17.21
N ASP A 258 28.00 15.79 -16.14
CA ASP A 258 29.24 15.03 -16.13
C ASP A 258 29.36 14.21 -14.82
N GLU A 259 30.41 13.37 -14.74
CA GLU A 259 30.63 12.50 -13.58
C GLU A 259 30.82 13.26 -12.29
N PHE A 260 31.53 14.40 -12.32
CA PHE A 260 31.76 15.19 -11.11
C PHE A 260 30.45 15.75 -10.55
N ALA A 261 29.61 16.33 -11.42
CA ALA A 261 28.32 16.88 -11.03
C ALA A 261 27.34 15.78 -10.58
N ALA A 262 27.32 14.63 -11.27
CA ALA A 262 26.39 13.55 -10.94
C ALA A 262 26.67 12.95 -9.55
N PHE A 263 27.93 12.72 -9.21
CA PHE A 263 28.32 12.17 -7.91
C PHE A 263 28.38 13.22 -6.80
N SER A 264 28.34 14.52 -7.12
CA SER A 264 28.41 15.57 -6.10
C SER A 264 27.17 15.53 -5.18
N PRO A 265 27.35 15.34 -3.86
CA PRO A 265 26.24 15.45 -2.93
C PRO A 265 25.85 16.92 -2.75
N ILE A 266 24.62 17.16 -2.31
CA ILE A 266 24.14 18.50 -1.97
C ILE A 266 24.10 18.68 -0.46
N THR A 267 24.37 19.89 0.01
CA THR A 267 24.36 20.21 1.45
C THR A 267 23.17 21.08 1.80
N ALA A 268 22.40 20.68 2.80
CA ALA A 268 21.35 21.49 3.41
C ALA A 268 21.78 21.88 4.84
N GLN A 269 21.64 23.16 5.19
CA GLN A 269 21.91 23.60 6.56
C GLN A 269 20.68 23.35 7.44
N LEU A 270 20.85 22.61 8.53
CA LEU A 270 19.81 22.36 9.53
C LEU A 270 20.25 22.91 10.88
N ASP A 271 19.77 24.11 11.23
CA ASP A 271 20.20 24.90 12.38
C ASP A 271 21.74 25.05 12.48
N THR A 272 22.36 24.25 13.36
CA THR A 272 23.78 24.32 13.72
C THR A 272 24.65 23.28 13.02
N PHE A 273 24.07 22.36 12.24
CA PHE A 273 24.81 21.34 11.50
C PHE A 273 24.32 21.23 10.05
N ASN A 274 25.03 20.45 9.25
CA ASN A 274 24.69 20.24 7.85
C ASN A 274 24.19 18.82 7.64
N LEU A 275 23.13 18.69 6.84
CA LEU A 275 22.77 17.45 6.16
C LEU A 275 23.51 17.41 4.82
N VAL A 276 24.14 16.28 4.51
CA VAL A 276 24.72 16.04 3.19
C VAL A 276 23.96 14.89 2.54
N LEU A 277 23.33 15.18 1.40
CA LEU A 277 22.43 14.28 0.71
C LEU A 277 23.14 13.76 -0.54
N PHE A 278 23.31 12.44 -0.61
CA PHE A 278 23.89 11.73 -1.74
C PHE A 278 22.84 10.79 -2.33
N ALA A 279 22.64 10.80 -3.65
CA ALA A 279 21.79 9.84 -4.34
C ALA A 279 22.53 9.15 -5.48
N ALA A 280 22.29 7.85 -5.67
CA ALA A 280 22.89 7.08 -6.77
C ALA A 280 22.06 5.84 -7.12
N THR A 281 22.20 5.36 -8.36
CA THR A 281 21.48 4.17 -8.85
C THR A 281 22.42 3.00 -9.04
N SER A 282 21.99 1.79 -8.67
CA SER A 282 22.68 0.55 -9.10
C SER A 282 22.20 0.04 -10.47
N ILE A 283 21.15 0.65 -11.03
CA ILE A 283 20.54 0.26 -12.30
C ILE A 283 21.12 1.17 -13.40
N THR A 284 22.14 0.64 -14.06
CA THR A 284 23.00 1.42 -14.95
C THR A 284 22.49 1.54 -16.39
N GLY A 285 21.60 0.64 -16.83
CA GLY A 285 21.15 0.54 -18.21
C GLY A 285 22.22 0.01 -19.17
N LYS A 286 23.20 -0.77 -18.69
CA LYS A 286 24.30 -1.35 -19.50
C LYS A 286 23.81 -2.31 -20.59
N GLU A 287 22.59 -2.80 -20.47
CA GLU A 287 21.88 -3.62 -21.46
C GLU A 287 21.33 -2.81 -22.65
N HIS A 288 21.32 -1.47 -22.55
CA HIS A 288 20.84 -0.56 -23.57
C HIS A 288 21.98 0.06 -24.39
N GLU A 289 21.64 0.61 -25.55
CA GLU A 289 22.59 1.35 -26.40
C GLU A 289 23.16 2.58 -25.69
N PHE A 290 22.33 3.26 -24.90
CA PHE A 290 22.73 4.38 -24.04
C PHE A 290 22.49 3.98 -22.59
N THR A 291 23.50 4.13 -21.74
CA THR A 291 23.36 3.93 -20.31
C THR A 291 22.59 5.08 -19.65
N TYR A 292 21.99 4.82 -18.50
CA TYR A 292 21.29 5.83 -17.71
C TYR A 292 22.25 6.66 -16.85
N VAL A 293 23.34 6.03 -16.44
CA VAL A 293 24.40 6.64 -15.63
C VAL A 293 25.34 7.49 -16.48
N THR A 294 25.93 8.50 -15.88
CA THR A 294 26.98 9.33 -16.50
C THR A 294 28.21 8.51 -16.92
N ASP A 295 28.94 9.02 -17.91
CA ASP A 295 30.26 8.54 -18.29
C ASP A 295 31.13 9.71 -18.79
N ALA A 296 32.36 9.42 -19.23
CA ALA A 296 33.31 10.43 -19.70
C ALA A 296 32.83 11.30 -20.88
N MET A 297 31.76 10.91 -21.58
CA MET A 297 31.25 11.55 -22.79
C MET A 297 29.84 12.14 -22.63
N LYS A 298 29.09 11.79 -21.57
CA LYS A 298 27.70 12.26 -21.35
C LYS A 298 27.31 12.39 -19.89
N GLY A 299 26.28 13.19 -19.65
CA GLY A 299 25.61 13.26 -18.36
C GLY A 299 24.78 12.00 -18.04
N GLY A 300 24.20 11.99 -16.85
CA GLY A 300 23.30 10.94 -16.38
C GLY A 300 23.24 10.84 -14.86
N ALA A 301 22.72 9.72 -14.37
CA ALA A 301 22.71 9.40 -12.94
C ALA A 301 24.11 9.08 -12.40
N ALA A 302 24.33 9.27 -11.10
CA ALA A 302 25.47 8.71 -10.39
C ALA A 302 25.40 7.17 -10.35
N ASP A 303 26.48 6.50 -10.74
CA ASP A 303 26.58 5.04 -10.77
C ASP A 303 27.03 4.48 -9.41
N LEU A 304 26.09 3.91 -8.66
CA LEU A 304 26.37 3.24 -7.38
C LEU A 304 27.27 2.00 -7.56
N THR A 305 27.37 1.43 -8.77
CA THR A 305 28.26 0.31 -9.07
C THR A 305 29.73 0.73 -9.18
N ASN A 306 30.01 2.03 -9.30
CA ASN A 306 31.36 2.60 -9.23
C ASN A 306 31.77 2.84 -7.77
N ALA A 307 31.98 1.75 -7.02
CA ALA A 307 32.22 1.79 -5.58
C ALA A 307 33.42 2.66 -5.17
N GLU A 308 34.49 2.69 -5.97
CA GLU A 308 35.67 3.54 -5.71
C GLU A 308 35.30 5.02 -5.73
N TYR A 309 34.53 5.46 -6.73
CA TYR A 309 34.16 6.86 -6.84
C TYR A 309 33.12 7.29 -5.80
N VAL A 310 32.20 6.38 -5.43
CA VAL A 310 31.27 6.59 -4.30
C VAL A 310 32.05 6.76 -2.99
N GLN A 311 32.96 5.81 -2.70
CA GLN A 311 33.79 5.86 -1.49
C GLN A 311 34.61 7.16 -1.44
N GLU A 312 35.32 7.49 -2.52
CA GLU A 312 36.10 8.73 -2.61
C GLU A 312 35.27 9.98 -2.39
N THR A 313 34.01 9.98 -2.84
CA THR A 313 33.10 11.11 -2.70
C THR A 313 32.66 11.25 -1.24
N LEU A 314 32.21 10.17 -0.62
CA LEU A 314 31.65 10.20 0.74
C LEU A 314 32.74 10.40 1.81
N GLU A 315 33.93 9.83 1.65
CA GLU A 315 35.05 9.99 2.58
C GLU A 315 35.62 11.42 2.61
N LYS A 316 35.41 12.21 1.55
CA LYS A 316 35.83 13.63 1.50
C LYS A 316 34.90 14.55 2.29
N ILE A 317 33.70 14.08 2.66
CA ILE A 317 32.74 14.87 3.43
C ILE A 317 33.27 15.07 4.86
N HIS A 318 33.19 16.30 5.36
CA HIS A 318 33.66 16.60 6.71
C HIS A 318 32.88 15.81 7.78
N PRO A 319 33.54 15.14 8.75
CA PRO A 319 32.87 14.27 9.74
C PRO A 319 31.89 14.95 10.71
N SER A 320 31.70 16.27 10.61
CA SER A 320 30.71 17.02 11.42
C SER A 320 29.36 17.17 10.71
N ASN A 321 29.26 16.67 9.48
CA ASN A 321 28.04 16.68 8.69
C ASN A 321 27.34 15.34 8.87
N PHE A 322 26.02 15.36 8.88
CA PHE A 322 25.21 14.15 8.91
C PHE A 322 24.92 13.71 7.48
N VAL A 323 25.39 12.53 7.08
CA VAL A 323 25.35 12.06 5.69
C VAL A 323 24.19 11.09 5.48
N ILE A 324 23.32 11.42 4.54
CA ILE A 324 22.20 10.58 4.11
C ILE A 324 22.49 10.07 2.70
N ALA A 325 22.63 8.75 2.56
CA ALA A 325 22.81 8.10 1.27
C ALA A 325 21.49 7.45 0.82
N GLN A 326 20.96 7.94 -0.30
CA GLN A 326 19.75 7.42 -0.94
C GLN A 326 20.15 6.57 -2.15
N MET A 327 19.88 5.27 -2.08
CA MET A 327 20.13 4.38 -3.19
C MET A 327 18.85 4.06 -3.94
N HIS A 328 18.95 3.99 -5.26
CA HIS A 328 17.89 3.51 -6.12
C HIS A 328 18.31 2.18 -6.76
N GLY A 329 17.68 1.09 -6.36
CA GLY A 329 18.02 -0.22 -6.91
C GLY A 329 17.38 -1.40 -6.20
N GLY A 330 17.31 -2.52 -6.90
CA GLY A 330 16.76 -3.77 -6.43
C GLY A 330 15.95 -4.46 -7.50
N ASP A 331 15.28 -5.54 -7.11
CA ASP A 331 14.36 -6.24 -7.99
C ASP A 331 12.95 -5.66 -7.74
N GLU A 332 12.27 -5.22 -8.80
CA GLU A 332 10.91 -4.67 -8.70
C GLU A 332 9.95 -5.66 -8.02
N TYR A 333 9.03 -5.13 -7.23
CA TYR A 333 7.95 -5.88 -6.57
C TYR A 333 8.39 -6.92 -5.54
N THR A 334 9.62 -6.81 -5.03
CA THR A 334 10.13 -7.66 -3.96
C THR A 334 9.93 -7.04 -2.57
N TYR A 335 9.79 -7.90 -1.56
CA TYR A 335 9.48 -7.50 -0.17
C TYR A 335 10.72 -7.33 0.72
N SER A 336 11.89 -7.69 0.21
CA SER A 336 13.17 -7.62 0.92
C SER A 336 14.30 -7.38 -0.08
N PRO A 337 15.38 -6.70 0.32
CA PRO A 337 16.55 -6.52 -0.54
C PRO A 337 17.12 -7.85 -1.05
N SER A 338 17.52 -7.90 -2.32
CA SER A 338 18.33 -9.00 -2.83
C SER A 338 19.72 -8.98 -2.20
N ARG A 339 20.47 -10.09 -2.29
CA ARG A 339 21.84 -10.16 -1.76
C ARG A 339 22.74 -9.05 -2.34
N PHE A 340 22.54 -8.72 -3.61
CA PHE A 340 23.29 -7.65 -4.28
C PHE A 340 23.02 -6.28 -3.64
N ILE A 341 21.76 -5.97 -3.37
CA ILE A 341 21.36 -4.71 -2.71
C ILE A 341 21.82 -4.66 -1.26
N ALA A 342 21.65 -5.75 -0.51
CA ALA A 342 22.13 -5.85 0.86
C ALA A 342 23.65 -5.60 0.96
N SER A 343 24.44 -6.08 -0.01
CA SER A 343 25.88 -5.80 -0.08
C SER A 343 26.18 -4.32 -0.34
N ARG A 344 25.36 -3.60 -1.12
CA ARG A 344 25.57 -2.17 -1.38
C ARG A 344 25.18 -1.30 -0.19
N LEU A 345 24.13 -1.68 0.54
CA LEU A 345 23.78 -1.06 1.81
C LEU A 345 24.91 -1.25 2.84
N ASP A 346 25.47 -2.46 2.92
CA ASP A 346 26.63 -2.74 3.77
C ASP A 346 27.84 -1.88 3.36
N ASP A 347 28.21 -1.84 2.07
CA ASP A 347 29.31 -1.02 1.58
C ASP A 347 29.12 0.47 1.96
N LEU A 348 27.97 1.06 1.64
CA LEU A 348 27.66 2.46 1.94
C LEU A 348 27.73 2.77 3.44
N SER A 349 27.25 1.87 4.29
CA SER A 349 27.30 2.05 5.75
C SER A 349 28.72 2.19 6.31
N THR A 350 29.74 1.72 5.57
CA THR A 350 31.15 1.87 5.95
C THR A 350 31.79 3.15 5.41
N GLN A 351 31.10 3.89 4.54
CA GLN A 351 31.60 5.03 3.78
C GLN A 351 31.03 6.35 4.32
N ASN A 352 31.35 6.70 5.57
CA ASN A 352 30.99 7.99 6.19
C ASN A 352 29.49 8.34 6.03
N THR A 353 28.61 7.36 6.23
CA THR A 353 27.15 7.48 6.07
C THR A 353 26.47 7.28 7.42
N ASP A 354 25.50 8.14 7.75
CA ASP A 354 24.78 8.11 9.04
C ASP A 354 23.33 7.61 8.93
N LEU A 355 22.76 7.64 7.71
CA LEU A 355 21.43 7.11 7.42
C LEU A 355 21.35 6.60 5.98
N LEU A 356 20.84 5.38 5.82
CA LEU A 356 20.61 4.75 4.51
C LEU A 356 19.12 4.73 4.16
N ILE A 357 18.82 5.04 2.90
CA ILE A 357 17.45 5.02 2.37
C ILE A 357 17.48 4.35 1.00
N ALA A 358 16.61 3.38 0.79
CA ALA A 358 16.48 2.71 -0.49
C ALA A 358 15.11 2.96 -1.14
N HIS A 359 15.14 2.98 -2.47
CA HIS A 359 14.02 3.20 -3.40
C HIS A 359 14.13 2.19 -4.57
N HIS A 360 13.16 2.17 -5.49
CA HIS A 360 13.06 1.33 -6.70
C HIS A 360 12.10 0.12 -6.65
N PRO A 361 12.03 -0.70 -5.59
CA PRO A 361 11.18 -1.90 -5.63
C PRO A 361 9.68 -1.62 -5.82
N HIS A 362 9.24 -0.35 -5.72
CA HIS A 362 7.84 0.10 -5.76
C HIS A 362 6.91 -0.55 -4.71
N VAL A 363 7.47 -1.35 -3.81
CA VAL A 363 6.83 -2.01 -2.68
C VAL A 363 7.60 -1.63 -1.43
N ALA A 364 6.89 -1.25 -0.38
CA ALA A 364 7.51 -0.91 0.89
C ALA A 364 8.21 -2.13 1.53
N GLN A 365 9.45 -1.94 1.95
CA GLN A 365 10.31 -2.96 2.57
C GLN A 365 10.66 -2.56 4.02
N GLY A 366 11.19 -3.52 4.78
CA GLY A 366 11.46 -3.34 6.21
C GLY A 366 12.60 -2.36 6.55
N PHE A 367 13.10 -2.48 7.76
CA PHE A 367 14.18 -1.67 8.30
C PHE A 367 15.36 -2.56 8.69
N ALA A 368 16.56 -1.98 8.70
CA ALA A 368 17.79 -2.68 9.04
C ALA A 368 18.78 -1.79 9.77
N VAL A 369 19.86 -2.40 10.28
CA VAL A 369 21.02 -1.68 10.78
C VAL A 369 22.28 -2.32 10.20
N TYR A 370 23.00 -1.56 9.37
CA TYR A 370 24.29 -1.97 8.78
C TYR A 370 25.42 -1.24 9.47
N ASN A 371 26.36 -1.94 10.12
CA ASN A 371 27.51 -1.32 10.78
C ASN A 371 27.16 -0.16 11.76
N ASN A 372 26.04 -0.29 12.48
CA ASN A 372 25.41 0.72 13.35
C ASN A 372 24.74 1.92 12.64
N VAL A 373 24.64 1.87 11.31
CA VAL A 373 23.93 2.83 10.48
C VAL A 373 22.49 2.35 10.26
N PRO A 374 21.47 3.11 10.71
CA PRO A 374 20.07 2.84 10.42
C PRO A 374 19.79 2.82 8.91
N ALA A 375 18.95 1.89 8.47
CA ALA A 375 18.55 1.77 7.08
C ALA A 375 17.04 1.59 6.92
N ILE A 376 16.47 2.33 5.97
CA ILE A 376 15.13 2.13 5.43
C ILE A 376 15.29 1.39 4.10
N LEU A 377 14.80 0.15 4.01
CA LEU A 377 15.14 -0.76 2.92
C LEU A 377 14.33 -0.53 1.63
N GLY A 378 13.21 0.19 1.73
CA GLY A 378 12.35 0.51 0.58
C GLY A 378 11.10 1.24 1.04
N LEU A 379 10.82 2.41 0.46
CA LEU A 379 9.64 3.21 0.82
C LEU A 379 8.40 2.87 -0.02
N GLY A 380 8.57 2.14 -1.12
CA GLY A 380 7.51 1.92 -2.11
C GLY A 380 7.17 3.21 -2.86
N ASN A 381 5.95 3.29 -3.39
CA ASN A 381 5.50 4.47 -4.12
C ASN A 381 4.91 5.54 -3.18
N LEU A 382 5.17 6.81 -3.48
CA LEU A 382 4.39 7.94 -2.95
C LEU A 382 3.46 8.49 -4.04
N VAL A 383 4.00 8.86 -5.20
CA VAL A 383 3.21 9.33 -6.35
C VAL A 383 3.62 8.52 -7.57
N PHE A 384 2.87 7.47 -7.91
CA PHE A 384 3.21 6.60 -9.03
C PHE A 384 1.94 5.96 -9.60
N ASP A 385 1.97 5.57 -10.87
CA ASP A 385 0.77 5.16 -11.61
C ASP A 385 0.70 3.66 -11.93
N GLN A 386 1.42 2.84 -11.16
CA GLN A 386 1.39 1.38 -11.30
C GLN A 386 0.05 0.82 -10.81
N ALA A 387 -0.55 -0.05 -11.62
CA ALA A 387 -1.82 -0.74 -11.31
C ALA A 387 -1.59 -2.16 -10.76
N ARG A 388 -0.45 -2.41 -10.12
CA ARG A 388 -0.16 -3.68 -9.46
C ARG A 388 -0.64 -3.58 -8.01
N LEU A 389 -1.30 -4.62 -7.51
CA LEU A 389 -1.88 -4.60 -6.14
C LEU A 389 -0.82 -4.32 -5.07
N ASP A 390 0.35 -4.97 -5.17
CA ASP A 390 1.44 -4.83 -4.21
C ASP A 390 2.00 -3.40 -4.16
N THR A 391 1.90 -2.63 -5.25
CA THR A 391 2.48 -1.29 -5.40
C THR A 391 1.54 -0.17 -4.94
N LEU A 392 0.31 -0.53 -4.52
CA LEU A 392 -0.63 0.44 -3.96
C LEU A 392 -0.30 0.80 -2.51
N LEU A 393 0.55 0.02 -1.84
CA LEU A 393 0.94 0.25 -0.44
C LEU A 393 2.40 0.70 -0.36
N GLY A 394 2.59 1.97 -0.02
CA GLY A 394 3.87 2.58 0.30
C GLY A 394 3.99 2.91 1.79
N VAL A 395 5.12 3.46 2.19
CA VAL A 395 5.34 3.97 3.55
C VAL A 395 6.11 5.29 3.49
N THR A 396 5.64 6.28 4.22
CA THR A 396 6.40 7.51 4.50
C THR A 396 7.04 7.40 5.87
N VAL A 397 8.32 7.72 6.01
CA VAL A 397 9.05 7.54 7.26
C VAL A 397 9.55 8.87 7.79
N MET A 398 9.14 9.23 9.01
CA MET A 398 9.70 10.37 9.75
C MET A 398 10.79 9.88 10.71
N VAL A 399 12.03 10.29 10.49
CA VAL A 399 13.18 10.00 11.35
C VAL A 399 13.33 11.10 12.39
N GLU A 400 13.46 10.72 13.66
CA GLU A 400 13.85 11.60 14.75
C GLU A 400 15.38 11.61 14.87
N LEU A 401 15.99 12.75 14.55
CA LEU A 401 17.43 13.01 14.63
C LEU A 401 17.72 13.96 15.79
N ASP A 402 18.62 13.58 16.72
CA ASP A 402 19.13 14.54 17.70
C ASP A 402 20.23 15.40 17.06
N SER A 403 20.03 16.72 17.02
CA SER A 403 20.94 17.67 16.36
C SER A 403 22.25 17.94 17.13
N GLN A 404 22.35 17.59 18.41
CA GLN A 404 23.57 17.74 19.21
C GLN A 404 24.47 16.52 19.06
N THR A 405 23.91 15.32 19.13
CA THR A 405 24.66 14.06 18.99
C THR A 405 24.77 13.60 17.55
N GLN A 406 23.95 14.14 16.64
CA GLN A 406 23.83 13.71 15.24
C GLN A 406 23.49 12.22 15.11
N THR A 407 22.62 11.72 15.99
CA THR A 407 22.21 10.31 16.00
C THR A 407 20.71 10.17 15.80
N VAL A 408 20.32 9.20 14.98
CA VAL A 408 18.93 8.75 14.85
C VAL A 408 18.47 8.11 16.16
N GLN A 409 17.41 8.65 16.76
CA GLN A 409 16.84 8.12 18.01
C GLN A 409 15.82 7.02 17.75
N ARG A 410 14.94 7.26 16.78
CA ARG A 410 13.85 6.37 16.32
C ARG A 410 13.30 6.89 14.99
N ALA A 411 12.32 6.19 14.43
CA ALA A 411 11.52 6.66 13.32
C ALA A 411 10.02 6.36 13.53
N PHE A 412 9.19 6.97 12.71
CA PHE A 412 7.75 6.76 12.64
C PHE A 412 7.39 6.38 11.20
N ALA A 413 6.83 5.20 11.02
CA ALA A 413 6.44 4.67 9.72
C ALA A 413 4.94 4.90 9.50
N TYR A 414 4.57 5.71 8.52
CA TYR A 414 3.20 6.05 8.15
C TYR A 414 2.81 5.30 6.87
N PRO A 415 1.95 4.28 6.95
CA PRO A 415 1.41 3.61 5.77
C PRO A 415 0.73 4.58 4.82
N ILE A 416 1.04 4.43 3.53
CA ILE A 416 0.44 5.17 2.43
C ILE A 416 -0.33 4.19 1.55
N PHE A 417 -1.57 4.52 1.25
CA PHE A 417 -2.39 3.85 0.25
C PHE A 417 -2.53 4.74 -0.98
N ILE A 418 -2.14 4.23 -2.15
CA ILE A 418 -2.33 4.92 -3.42
C ILE A 418 -3.68 4.51 -3.98
N GLU A 419 -4.67 5.36 -3.74
CA GLU A 419 -6.00 5.20 -4.27
C GLU A 419 -6.18 6.05 -5.52
N ASP A 420 -6.49 5.37 -6.63
CA ASP A 420 -6.72 6.03 -7.92
C ASP A 420 -5.62 7.04 -8.28
N TYR A 421 -4.38 6.62 -8.01
CA TYR A 421 -3.13 7.35 -8.23
C TYR A 421 -2.93 8.56 -7.30
N LYS A 422 -3.64 8.64 -6.17
CA LYS A 422 -3.44 9.68 -5.15
C LYS A 422 -2.95 9.04 -3.85
N PRO A 423 -1.84 9.53 -3.26
CA PRO A 423 -1.41 9.05 -1.95
C PRO A 423 -2.36 9.52 -0.85
N ARG A 424 -2.79 8.57 -0.03
CA ARG A 424 -3.62 8.75 1.16
C ARG A 424 -2.93 8.13 2.37
N PHE A 425 -3.16 8.67 3.56
CA PHE A 425 -2.87 7.91 4.78
C PHE A 425 -3.89 6.78 4.92
N THR A 426 -3.52 5.71 5.64
CA THR A 426 -4.45 4.60 5.91
C THR A 426 -4.42 4.13 7.36
N THR A 427 -5.54 3.59 7.82
CA THR A 427 -5.75 3.11 9.19
C THR A 427 -6.29 1.67 9.23
N GLY A 428 -6.55 1.17 10.44
CA GLY A 428 -7.20 -0.11 10.66
C GLY A 428 -6.46 -1.32 10.07
N PHE A 429 -7.21 -2.26 9.49
CA PHE A 429 -6.63 -3.54 9.02
C PHE A 429 -5.59 -3.33 7.92
N LEU A 430 -5.86 -2.49 6.91
CA LEU A 430 -4.93 -2.24 5.80
C LEU A 430 -3.60 -1.66 6.30
N SER A 431 -3.66 -0.70 7.22
CA SER A 431 -2.48 -0.11 7.87
C SER A 431 -1.69 -1.15 8.65
N HIS A 432 -2.34 -1.92 9.53
CA HIS A 432 -1.68 -2.96 10.32
C HIS A 432 -1.17 -4.14 9.48
N TYR A 433 -1.81 -4.46 8.37
CA TYR A 433 -1.32 -5.44 7.40
C TYR A 433 0.05 -5.03 6.86
N LEU A 434 0.19 -3.78 6.39
CA LEU A 434 1.48 -3.27 5.93
C LEU A 434 2.49 -3.23 7.07
N LEU A 435 2.13 -2.71 8.25
CA LEU A 435 3.07 -2.57 9.37
C LEU A 435 3.58 -3.93 9.89
N ARG A 436 2.72 -4.96 9.98
CA ARG A 436 3.15 -6.33 10.34
C ARG A 436 4.12 -6.89 9.31
N ARG A 437 3.87 -6.63 8.02
CA ARG A 437 4.75 -7.03 6.91
C ARG A 437 6.10 -6.30 6.94
N LEU A 438 6.11 -5.00 7.22
CA LEU A 438 7.36 -4.24 7.39
C LEU A 438 8.17 -4.80 8.56
N ALA A 439 7.53 -5.12 9.68
CA ALA A 439 8.19 -5.74 10.83
C ALA A 439 8.75 -7.13 10.50
N GLU A 440 8.01 -7.91 9.70
CA GLU A 440 8.42 -9.24 9.26
C GLU A 440 9.68 -9.22 8.40
N PHE A 441 9.78 -8.27 7.48
CA PHE A 441 10.94 -8.11 6.58
C PHE A 441 11.97 -7.13 7.11
N SER A 442 11.89 -6.76 8.39
CA SER A 442 12.96 -6.04 9.08
C SER A 442 13.98 -7.01 9.68
N ASP A 443 15.19 -6.50 9.89
CA ASP A 443 16.23 -7.19 10.64
C ASP A 443 15.78 -7.50 12.07
N ASP A 444 16.31 -8.58 12.66
CA ASP A 444 15.96 -9.03 14.01
C ASP A 444 16.37 -8.06 15.14
N ASN A 445 17.16 -7.03 14.79
CA ASN A 445 17.55 -5.94 15.68
C ASN A 445 16.55 -4.78 15.67
N ILE A 446 15.54 -4.79 14.81
CA ILE A 446 14.52 -3.75 14.76
C ILE A 446 13.37 -4.10 15.69
N THR A 447 12.87 -3.09 16.42
CA THR A 447 11.57 -3.16 17.09
C THR A 447 10.61 -2.22 16.37
N LEU A 448 9.58 -2.77 15.71
CA LEU A 448 8.48 -2.01 15.12
C LEU A 448 7.23 -2.22 15.96
N ILE A 449 6.62 -1.13 16.43
CA ILE A 449 5.45 -1.13 17.30
C ILE A 449 4.26 -0.50 16.55
N PRO A 450 3.33 -1.30 16.01
CA PRO A 450 2.15 -0.77 15.33
C PRO A 450 1.26 0.03 16.28
N ARG A 451 0.70 1.12 15.74
CA ARG A 451 -0.28 2.00 16.34
C ARG A 451 -1.37 2.27 15.31
N ASP A 452 -2.48 2.86 15.76
CA ASP A 452 -3.45 3.40 14.82
C ASP A 452 -2.77 4.49 13.96
N ASN A 453 -2.77 4.28 12.64
CA ASN A 453 -2.25 5.16 11.57
C ASN A 453 -0.72 5.12 11.31
N TYR A 454 0.11 4.52 12.17
CA TYR A 454 1.57 4.54 12.04
C TYR A 454 2.23 3.45 12.88
N ALA A 455 3.55 3.29 12.78
CA ALA A 455 4.33 2.52 13.74
C ALA A 455 5.50 3.33 14.29
N GLU A 456 5.84 3.10 15.56
CA GLU A 456 7.12 3.52 16.10
C GLU A 456 8.19 2.48 15.70
N VAL A 457 9.32 2.94 15.17
CA VAL A 457 10.43 2.11 14.70
C VAL A 457 11.67 2.44 15.51
N TYR A 458 12.21 1.45 16.21
CA TYR A 458 13.45 1.56 16.95
C TYR A 458 14.51 0.70 16.27
N PHE A 459 15.65 1.30 15.91
CA PHE A 459 16.81 0.64 15.30
C PHE A 459 17.64 -0.16 16.33
N LYS A 460 16.95 -0.83 17.25
CA LYS A 460 17.49 -1.64 18.34
C LYS A 460 16.41 -2.53 18.95
N LYS A 461 16.84 -3.69 19.45
CA LYS A 461 15.96 -4.71 20.03
C LYS A 461 15.46 -4.30 21.42
N ALA A 462 14.33 -4.88 21.83
CA ALA A 462 13.77 -4.79 23.19
C ALA A 462 13.24 -3.41 23.60
N HIS A 463 12.54 -2.75 22.66
CA HIS A 463 11.90 -1.46 22.89
C HIS A 463 10.40 -1.52 23.21
N ALA A 464 9.80 -2.71 23.21
CA ALA A 464 8.35 -2.90 23.37
C ALA A 464 8.01 -3.81 24.55
N THR A 465 6.90 -3.50 25.22
CA THR A 465 6.24 -4.40 26.16
C THR A 465 5.31 -5.33 25.39
N LYS A 466 5.36 -6.63 25.67
CA LYS A 466 4.49 -7.63 25.03
C LYS A 466 3.24 -7.86 25.89
N ARG A 467 2.05 -7.77 25.28
CA ARG A 467 0.78 -8.22 25.86
C ARG A 467 0.28 -9.43 25.11
N ASN A 468 0.00 -10.51 25.83
CA ASN A 468 -0.44 -11.78 25.26
C ASN A 468 -1.94 -11.98 25.51
N HIS A 469 -2.68 -12.29 24.45
CA HIS A 469 -4.07 -12.68 24.47
C HIS A 469 -4.18 -14.15 24.07
N LYS A 470 -4.83 -14.98 24.90
CA LYS A 470 -4.96 -16.42 24.65
C LYS A 470 -6.41 -16.77 24.34
N VAL A 471 -6.61 -17.53 23.26
CA VAL A 471 -7.92 -18.03 22.84
C VAL A 471 -7.84 -19.54 22.65
N SER A 472 -8.84 -20.26 23.13
CA SER A 472 -8.97 -21.70 22.89
C SER A 472 -9.92 -21.96 21.72
N VAL A 473 -9.47 -22.76 20.76
CA VAL A 473 -10.22 -23.09 19.54
C VAL A 473 -10.30 -24.60 19.39
N GLU A 474 -11.48 -25.12 19.06
CA GLU A 474 -11.66 -26.52 18.66
C GLU A 474 -11.62 -26.63 17.15
N VAL A 475 -10.84 -27.58 16.64
CA VAL A 475 -10.68 -27.83 15.21
C VAL A 475 -11.06 -29.27 14.89
N ASN A 476 -11.72 -29.47 13.76
CA ASN A 476 -12.12 -30.78 13.26
C ASN A 476 -11.91 -30.88 11.75
N SER A 477 -12.10 -32.06 11.18
CA SER A 477 -11.87 -32.33 9.75
C SER A 477 -12.81 -31.57 8.79
N GLN A 478 -13.91 -30.98 9.27
CA GLN A 478 -14.86 -30.20 8.47
C GLN A 478 -14.51 -28.71 8.39
N THR A 479 -13.70 -28.19 9.32
CA THR A 479 -13.28 -26.77 9.38
C THR A 479 -11.75 -26.69 9.27
N PRO A 480 -11.17 -26.99 8.10
CA PRO A 480 -9.73 -27.11 7.95
C PRO A 480 -9.00 -25.76 7.97
N ILE A 481 -9.70 -24.65 7.77
CA ILE A 481 -9.12 -23.30 7.71
C ILE A 481 -9.69 -22.48 8.87
N LEU A 482 -8.80 -21.89 9.66
CA LEU A 482 -9.13 -20.86 10.64
C LEU A 482 -8.74 -19.50 10.09
N ASP A 483 -9.69 -18.58 10.11
CA ASP A 483 -9.41 -17.16 9.97
C ASP A 483 -8.90 -16.62 11.31
N LEU A 484 -7.61 -16.28 11.40
CA LEU A 484 -7.01 -15.82 12.64
C LEU A 484 -7.49 -14.43 13.05
N ARG A 485 -8.07 -13.66 12.10
CA ARG A 485 -8.57 -12.30 12.34
C ARG A 485 -9.76 -12.29 13.29
N GLU A 486 -10.58 -13.34 13.28
CA GLU A 486 -11.72 -13.49 14.21
C GLU A 486 -11.31 -13.69 15.67
N TYR A 487 -10.07 -14.14 15.92
CA TYR A 487 -9.58 -14.47 17.26
C TYR A 487 -8.57 -13.44 17.79
N ALA A 488 -8.00 -12.61 16.92
CA ALA A 488 -7.04 -11.60 17.32
C ALA A 488 -7.73 -10.48 18.10
N PRO A 489 -7.13 -9.96 19.20
CA PRO A 489 -7.73 -8.87 19.98
C PRO A 489 -7.73 -7.52 19.24
N SER A 490 -6.98 -7.41 18.14
CA SER A 490 -6.88 -6.24 17.27
C SER A 490 -6.14 -6.65 15.98
N SER A 491 -6.31 -5.90 14.88
CA SER A 491 -5.56 -6.14 13.64
C SER A 491 -4.05 -5.87 13.74
N ALA A 492 -3.59 -5.16 14.78
CA ALA A 492 -2.17 -4.97 15.09
C ALA A 492 -1.51 -6.20 15.75
N ALA A 493 -2.30 -7.11 16.33
CA ALA A 493 -1.78 -8.30 17.00
C ALA A 493 -1.35 -9.36 15.99
N TYR A 494 -0.37 -10.17 16.36
CA TYR A 494 0.08 -11.32 15.55
C TYR A 494 0.06 -12.60 16.37
N LEU A 495 -0.17 -13.74 15.72
CA LEU A 495 -0.10 -15.05 16.37
C LEU A 495 1.34 -15.36 16.78
N SER A 496 1.63 -15.42 18.08
CA SER A 496 2.98 -15.64 18.60
C SER A 496 3.19 -17.04 19.17
N ALA A 497 2.13 -17.78 19.49
CA ALA A 497 2.25 -19.18 19.88
C ALA A 497 1.00 -20.01 19.60
N ILE A 498 1.22 -21.30 19.38
CA ILE A 498 0.18 -22.33 19.27
C ILE A 498 0.55 -23.47 20.23
N GLU A 499 -0.43 -23.94 21.00
CA GLU A 499 -0.31 -25.12 21.85
C GLU A 499 -1.47 -26.08 21.58
N VAL A 500 -1.16 -27.34 21.24
CA VAL A 500 -2.18 -28.40 21.12
C VAL A 500 -2.48 -28.93 22.52
N THR A 501 -3.62 -28.56 23.08
CA THR A 501 -4.00 -28.92 24.44
C THR A 501 -4.74 -30.25 24.52
N ASN A 502 -5.35 -30.69 23.42
CA ASN A 502 -6.01 -31.98 23.30
C ASN A 502 -6.02 -32.47 21.84
N GLY A 503 -5.98 -33.79 21.63
CA GLY A 503 -5.91 -34.40 20.30
C GLY A 503 -4.53 -34.33 19.65
N THR A 504 -4.47 -34.68 18.36
CA THR A 504 -3.24 -34.70 17.56
C THR A 504 -3.47 -34.00 16.23
N LEU A 505 -2.55 -33.12 15.83
CA LEU A 505 -2.53 -32.55 14.49
C LEU A 505 -1.68 -33.40 13.56
N ASN A 506 -2.20 -33.67 12.36
CA ASN A 506 -1.44 -34.31 11.28
C ASN A 506 -0.59 -33.27 10.55
N GLU A 507 -1.14 -32.07 10.33
CA GLU A 507 -0.49 -30.99 9.60
C GLU A 507 -0.99 -29.63 10.11
N LEU A 508 -0.11 -28.63 10.09
CA LEU A 508 -0.39 -27.24 10.43
C LEU A 508 0.37 -26.33 9.46
N THR A 509 -0.34 -25.43 8.79
CA THR A 509 0.23 -24.60 7.71
C THR A 509 -0.28 -23.17 7.82
N PHE A 510 0.63 -22.19 7.79
CA PHE A 510 0.25 -20.78 7.81
C PHE A 510 -0.19 -20.29 6.42
N GLY A 511 -1.16 -19.38 6.40
CA GLY A 511 -1.66 -18.73 5.19
C GLY A 511 -1.59 -17.20 5.30
N ARG A 512 -1.33 -16.55 4.17
CA ARG A 512 -1.34 -15.09 4.03
C ARG A 512 -2.47 -14.67 3.12
N ASP A 513 -3.18 -13.60 3.45
CA ASP A 513 -4.05 -12.97 2.48
C ASP A 513 -3.23 -12.13 1.49
N LEU A 514 -3.41 -12.39 0.19
CA LEU A 514 -2.82 -11.59 -0.88
C LEU A 514 -3.83 -10.59 -1.49
N MET A 515 -5.10 -10.61 -1.07
CA MET A 515 -6.13 -9.71 -1.57
C MET A 515 -6.22 -8.42 -0.77
N VAL A 516 -6.30 -8.50 0.57
CA VAL A 516 -6.25 -7.38 1.54
C VAL A 516 -7.36 -6.32 1.37
N PHE A 517 -8.37 -6.60 0.54
CA PHE A 517 -9.51 -5.71 0.23
C PHE A 517 -10.82 -6.50 0.11
N GLY A 518 -10.90 -7.65 0.77
CA GLY A 518 -12.11 -8.47 0.77
C GLY A 518 -12.96 -8.32 2.04
N ASP A 519 -12.51 -7.53 3.01
CA ASP A 519 -13.32 -7.00 4.13
C ASP A 519 -14.25 -5.87 3.68
N PHE A 520 -14.03 -5.33 2.47
CA PHE A 520 -14.83 -4.26 1.88
C PHE A 520 -14.82 -2.95 2.66
N GLU A 521 -13.95 -2.78 3.66
CA GLU A 521 -13.90 -1.57 4.47
C GLU A 521 -13.17 -0.42 3.77
N ASP A 522 -13.54 0.79 4.17
CA ASP A 522 -12.90 2.05 3.76
C ASP A 522 -11.84 2.43 4.80
N TRP A 523 -10.58 2.50 4.35
CA TRP A 523 -9.42 2.63 5.23
C TRP A 523 -8.60 3.91 5.01
N ASP A 524 -9.00 4.79 4.10
CA ASP A 524 -8.22 5.96 3.73
C ASP A 524 -8.73 7.26 4.37
N ASN A 525 -8.09 8.38 4.02
CA ASN A 525 -8.31 9.67 4.67
C ASN A 525 -8.98 10.71 3.78
N ASP A 526 -9.64 10.29 2.71
CA ASP A 526 -10.28 11.22 1.80
C ASP A 526 -11.75 11.51 2.17
N SER A 527 -12.49 12.18 1.28
CA SER A 527 -13.85 12.64 1.56
C SER A 527 -14.94 11.66 1.13
N GLU A 528 -14.58 10.62 0.40
CA GLU A 528 -15.48 9.61 -0.12
C GLU A 528 -15.59 8.51 0.96
N ALA A 529 -16.78 8.35 1.54
CA ALA A 529 -16.98 7.46 2.67
C ALA A 529 -17.62 6.14 2.23
N PHE A 530 -17.25 5.04 2.88
CA PHE A 530 -17.86 3.72 2.66
C PHE A 530 -17.70 3.25 1.21
N GLU A 531 -16.47 3.43 0.72
CA GLU A 531 -15.98 3.06 -0.59
C GLU A 531 -15.65 1.56 -0.66
N ILE A 532 -15.76 0.97 -1.86
CA ILE A 532 -15.27 -0.39 -2.16
C ILE A 532 -14.39 -0.36 -3.41
N SER A 533 -13.35 0.47 -3.37
CA SER A 533 -12.65 0.98 -4.55
C SER A 533 -11.93 -0.09 -5.38
N ARG A 534 -11.65 -1.26 -4.80
CA ARG A 534 -10.95 -2.37 -5.49
C ARG A 534 -11.88 -3.40 -6.13
N TRP A 535 -13.19 -3.30 -5.92
CA TRP A 535 -14.19 -4.16 -6.56
C TRP A 535 -14.98 -3.37 -7.60
N ASP A 536 -15.24 -3.99 -8.76
CA ASP A 536 -16.13 -3.38 -9.73
C ASP A 536 -17.58 -3.55 -9.30
N HIS A 537 -18.19 -2.42 -9.00
CA HIS A 537 -19.58 -2.26 -8.61
C HIS A 537 -20.29 -1.24 -9.51
N SER A 538 -19.77 -1.02 -10.73
CA SER A 538 -20.37 -0.10 -11.72
C SER A 538 -21.74 -0.58 -12.23
N SER A 539 -22.05 -1.87 -12.04
CA SER A 539 -23.37 -2.41 -12.34
C SER A 539 -24.39 -2.01 -11.27
N ASN A 540 -25.64 -1.77 -11.68
CA ASN A 540 -26.75 -1.53 -10.75
C ASN A 540 -27.09 -2.74 -9.85
N SER A 541 -26.39 -3.86 -9.96
CA SER A 541 -26.67 -5.11 -9.24
C SER A 541 -25.66 -5.41 -8.15
N VAL A 542 -24.66 -4.54 -7.95
CA VAL A 542 -23.59 -4.69 -6.96
C VAL A 542 -23.45 -3.36 -6.25
N LEU A 543 -23.45 -3.38 -4.92
CA LEU A 543 -23.35 -2.18 -4.10
C LEU A 543 -22.72 -2.52 -2.74
N PRO A 544 -21.96 -1.59 -2.14
CA PRO A 544 -21.62 -1.71 -0.73
C PRO A 544 -22.90 -1.69 0.10
N CYS A 545 -22.97 -2.51 1.14
CA CYS A 545 -24.12 -2.59 2.02
C CYS A 545 -23.72 -2.69 3.47
N THR A 546 -24.41 -1.91 4.30
CA THR A 546 -24.12 -1.74 5.73
C THR A 546 -25.13 -2.49 6.60
N GLU A 547 -26.10 -3.15 5.97
CA GLU A 547 -27.10 -3.97 6.64
C GLU A 547 -26.58 -5.39 6.81
N ASN A 548 -26.35 -5.77 8.08
CA ASN A 548 -25.94 -7.11 8.47
C ASN A 548 -24.61 -7.58 7.82
N PRO A 549 -23.53 -6.79 7.88
CA PRO A 549 -22.20 -7.27 7.48
C PRO A 549 -21.79 -8.46 8.37
N HIS A 550 -20.86 -9.29 7.88
CA HIS A 550 -20.31 -10.38 8.67
C HIS A 550 -19.43 -9.82 9.79
N ASN A 551 -18.56 -8.89 9.43
CA ASN A 551 -17.64 -8.19 10.31
C ASN A 551 -17.57 -6.71 9.90
N GLY A 552 -17.05 -5.85 10.77
CA GLY A 552 -16.92 -4.43 10.45
C GLY A 552 -18.26 -3.71 10.26
N ILE A 553 -18.31 -2.80 9.30
CA ILE A 553 -19.41 -1.85 9.06
C ILE A 553 -20.07 -2.10 7.71
N GLN A 554 -19.36 -2.65 6.73
CA GLN A 554 -19.91 -2.90 5.41
C GLN A 554 -19.45 -4.22 4.79
N ALA A 555 -20.33 -4.75 3.93
CA ALA A 555 -20.10 -5.91 3.10
C ALA A 555 -20.36 -5.54 1.63
N LEU A 556 -20.07 -6.47 0.71
CA LEU A 556 -20.47 -6.33 -0.69
C LEU A 556 -21.79 -7.05 -0.95
N CYS A 557 -22.81 -6.29 -1.35
CA CYS A 557 -24.10 -6.84 -1.73
C CYS A 557 -24.21 -7.02 -3.25
N SER A 558 -24.89 -8.10 -3.65
CA SER A 558 -25.35 -8.33 -5.01
C SER A 558 -26.84 -8.67 -5.05
N THR A 559 -27.59 -7.91 -5.84
CA THR A 559 -29.05 -8.04 -5.99
C THR A 559 -29.43 -8.62 -7.34
N ARG A 560 -30.40 -9.54 -7.37
CA ARG A 560 -30.89 -10.18 -8.60
C ARG A 560 -32.41 -10.35 -8.55
N ASP A 561 -33.04 -10.48 -9.71
CA ASP A 561 -34.45 -10.91 -9.78
C ASP A 561 -34.67 -12.08 -10.76
N GLU A 562 -35.87 -12.65 -10.75
CA GLU A 562 -36.23 -13.81 -11.59
C GLU A 562 -36.22 -13.54 -13.11
N PHE A 563 -36.22 -12.28 -13.55
CA PHE A 563 -36.25 -11.88 -14.97
C PHE A 563 -34.84 -11.65 -15.56
N ASP A 564 -33.84 -11.77 -14.70
CA ASP A 564 -32.49 -11.30 -14.87
C ASP A 564 -31.67 -12.37 -15.64
N ASN A 565 -31.64 -12.25 -16.97
CA ASN A 565 -31.24 -13.36 -17.88
C ASN A 565 -29.72 -13.65 -17.99
N THR A 566 -28.87 -12.80 -17.42
CA THR A 566 -27.41 -12.98 -17.39
C THR A 566 -26.89 -12.72 -16.00
N PRO A 567 -25.92 -13.49 -15.47
CA PRO A 567 -25.45 -13.29 -14.11
C PRO A 567 -24.87 -11.89 -13.90
N SER A 568 -25.04 -11.33 -12.70
CA SER A 568 -24.26 -10.18 -12.25
C SER A 568 -22.80 -10.59 -12.15
N ILE A 569 -21.91 -9.73 -12.64
CA ILE A 569 -20.47 -9.96 -12.73
C ILE A 569 -19.78 -9.05 -11.73
N ILE A 570 -19.00 -9.64 -10.83
CA ILE A 570 -18.38 -8.96 -9.69
C ILE A 570 -16.86 -9.23 -9.70
N PRO A 571 -16.10 -8.55 -10.57
CA PRO A 571 -14.65 -8.73 -10.65
C PRO A 571 -13.92 -7.95 -9.55
N PHE A 572 -12.90 -8.59 -8.99
CA PHE A 572 -11.85 -7.87 -8.27
C PHE A 572 -10.94 -7.21 -9.31
N ARG A 573 -10.69 -5.90 -9.18
CA ARG A 573 -10.05 -5.10 -10.23
C ARG A 573 -8.59 -5.47 -10.50
N HIS A 574 -7.93 -6.12 -9.54
CA HIS A 574 -6.49 -6.40 -9.60
C HIS A 574 -6.18 -7.90 -9.77
N THR A 575 -5.06 -8.19 -10.42
CA THR A 575 -4.47 -9.54 -10.41
C THR A 575 -3.71 -9.72 -9.10
N MET A 576 -4.07 -10.75 -8.33
CA MET A 576 -3.30 -11.21 -7.17
C MET A 576 -2.16 -12.08 -7.68
N ARG A 577 -0.94 -11.84 -7.18
CA ARG A 577 0.27 -12.52 -7.67
C ARG A 577 0.92 -13.33 -6.57
N VAL A 578 1.63 -14.38 -6.95
CA VAL A 578 2.48 -15.13 -6.00
C VAL A 578 3.42 -14.15 -5.30
N MET A 579 3.43 -14.20 -3.98
CA MET A 579 4.38 -13.46 -3.16
C MET A 579 5.74 -14.13 -3.25
N GLU A 580 6.72 -13.47 -3.86
CA GLU A 580 8.07 -13.99 -3.99
C GLU A 580 8.85 -13.73 -2.69
N LEU A 581 8.93 -14.76 -1.85
CA LEU A 581 9.74 -14.73 -0.62
C LEU A 581 11.12 -15.32 -0.89
N THR A 582 12.08 -15.05 -0.01
CA THR A 582 13.38 -15.71 -0.03
C THR A 582 13.69 -16.36 1.31
N ASP A 583 14.45 -17.46 1.29
CA ASP A 583 14.98 -18.07 2.51
C ASP A 583 16.23 -17.32 3.02
N GLU A 584 16.79 -17.78 4.15
CA GLU A 584 18.02 -17.23 4.75
C GLU A 584 19.25 -17.24 3.80
N ASN A 585 19.22 -18.05 2.75
CA ASN A 585 20.26 -18.13 1.72
C ASN A 585 19.90 -17.30 0.47
N PHE A 586 18.86 -16.47 0.53
CA PHE A 586 18.30 -15.70 -0.59
C PHE A 586 17.77 -16.58 -1.73
N GLN A 587 17.35 -17.82 -1.46
CA GLN A 587 16.73 -18.69 -2.46
C GLN A 587 15.22 -18.45 -2.54
N PRO A 588 14.62 -18.37 -3.75
CA PRO A 588 13.19 -18.15 -3.91
C PRO A 588 12.32 -19.20 -3.20
N MET A 589 11.35 -18.74 -2.44
CA MET A 589 10.31 -19.52 -1.78
C MET A 589 8.96 -19.17 -2.41
N LEU A 590 8.69 -19.77 -3.57
CA LEU A 590 7.46 -19.55 -4.33
C LEU A 590 6.39 -20.56 -3.93
N SER A 591 5.36 -20.11 -3.21
CA SER A 591 4.18 -20.93 -3.00
C SER A 591 3.18 -20.78 -4.14
N LYS A 592 2.71 -21.91 -4.66
CA LYS A 592 1.64 -21.99 -5.67
C LYS A 592 0.36 -22.62 -5.14
N GLN A 593 0.29 -22.89 -3.84
CA GLN A 593 -0.88 -23.48 -3.21
C GLN A 593 -1.76 -22.37 -2.64
N PHE A 594 -3.01 -22.35 -3.09
CA PHE A 594 -3.96 -21.29 -2.74
C PHE A 594 -5.27 -21.85 -2.21
N SER A 595 -5.98 -21.01 -1.46
CA SER A 595 -7.42 -21.15 -1.25
C SER A 595 -8.11 -19.83 -1.57
N LEU A 596 -9.21 -19.89 -2.32
CA LEU A 596 -10.22 -18.84 -2.26
C LEU A 596 -11.05 -19.09 -1.00
N PHE A 597 -11.14 -18.11 -0.10
CA PHE A 597 -11.89 -18.19 1.15
C PHE A 597 -12.76 -16.93 1.30
N GLY A 598 -13.83 -17.02 2.08
CA GLY A 598 -14.62 -15.86 2.46
C GLY A 598 -15.94 -16.25 3.09
N TYR A 599 -16.76 -15.26 3.41
CA TYR A 599 -18.06 -15.45 4.02
C TYR A 599 -19.16 -15.03 3.05
N ILE A 600 -20.27 -15.77 3.10
CA ILE A 600 -21.43 -15.51 2.26
C ILE A 600 -22.72 -15.67 3.05
N GLN A 601 -23.67 -14.79 2.78
CA GLN A 601 -25.05 -14.86 3.27
C GLN A 601 -26.00 -14.58 2.11
N SER A 602 -27.15 -15.24 2.09
CA SER A 602 -28.13 -15.08 1.01
C SER A 602 -29.56 -15.07 1.52
N GLU A 603 -30.38 -14.20 0.96
CA GLU A 603 -31.83 -14.21 1.06
C GLU A 603 -32.38 -14.49 -0.34
N ASN A 604 -32.99 -15.66 -0.50
CA ASN A 604 -33.47 -16.19 -1.78
C ASN A 604 -32.39 -16.13 -2.88
N GLY A 605 -31.12 -16.29 -2.53
CA GLY A 605 -29.97 -16.12 -3.44
C GLY A 605 -30.08 -17.00 -4.70
N GLY A 606 -29.68 -16.47 -5.86
CA GLY A 606 -29.42 -17.34 -7.01
C GLY A 606 -28.13 -18.14 -6.83
N LYS A 607 -27.83 -19.03 -7.79
CA LYS A 607 -26.54 -19.73 -7.82
C LYS A 607 -25.39 -18.71 -7.81
N ILE A 608 -24.32 -19.01 -7.08
CA ILE A 608 -23.08 -18.22 -7.06
C ILE A 608 -21.93 -19.08 -7.54
N GLU A 609 -21.19 -18.56 -8.52
CA GLU A 609 -19.93 -19.13 -8.98
C GLU A 609 -18.81 -18.11 -8.84
N SER A 610 -17.58 -18.56 -8.65
CA SER A 610 -16.39 -17.76 -8.92
C SER A 610 -15.68 -18.25 -10.17
N LEU A 611 -15.15 -17.33 -10.95
CA LEU A 611 -14.23 -17.58 -12.06
C LEU A 611 -12.82 -17.19 -11.62
N LEU A 612 -11.94 -18.18 -11.54
CA LEU A 612 -10.51 -17.98 -11.33
C LEU A 612 -9.81 -18.01 -12.68
N THR A 613 -9.17 -16.91 -13.07
CA THR A 613 -8.34 -16.85 -14.29
C THR A 613 -6.88 -16.87 -13.90
N TYR A 614 -6.14 -17.89 -14.32
CA TYR A 614 -4.70 -17.97 -14.09
C TYR A 614 -3.99 -17.19 -15.19
N THR A 615 -3.14 -16.25 -14.79
CA THR A 615 -2.44 -15.36 -15.69
C THR A 615 -0.92 -15.46 -15.52
N THR A 616 -0.19 -14.92 -16.48
CA THR A 616 1.23 -14.62 -16.36
C THR A 616 1.53 -13.71 -15.17
N GLU A 617 2.79 -13.73 -14.75
CA GLU A 617 3.29 -12.99 -13.60
C GLU A 617 3.28 -11.46 -13.77
N VAL A 618 3.41 -10.93 -14.99
CA VAL A 618 3.41 -9.47 -15.21
C VAL A 618 2.29 -9.04 -16.15
N ASP A 619 2.23 -9.56 -17.38
CA ASP A 619 1.42 -9.01 -18.47
C ASP A 619 -0.04 -9.52 -18.56
N ASP A 620 -0.51 -10.22 -17.52
CA ASP A 620 -1.89 -10.70 -17.36
C ASP A 620 -2.42 -11.61 -18.49
N LEU A 621 -1.56 -12.21 -19.31
CA LEU A 621 -1.95 -13.19 -20.32
C LEU A 621 -2.54 -14.44 -19.67
N ALA A 622 -3.76 -14.81 -20.07
CA ALA A 622 -4.49 -15.92 -19.46
C ALA A 622 -4.01 -17.29 -19.96
N PHE A 623 -3.65 -18.18 -19.02
CA PHE A 623 -3.38 -19.59 -19.27
C PHE A 623 -4.64 -20.44 -19.31
N SER A 624 -5.54 -20.21 -18.35
CA SER A 624 -6.75 -21.02 -18.17
C SER A 624 -7.75 -20.31 -17.27
N GLN A 625 -8.99 -20.80 -17.30
CA GLN A 625 -10.07 -20.33 -16.43
C GLN A 625 -10.72 -21.53 -15.74
N HIS A 626 -11.00 -21.39 -14.45
CA HIS A 626 -11.64 -22.40 -13.62
C HIS A 626 -12.88 -21.81 -12.98
N GLN A 627 -14.03 -22.47 -13.22
CA GLN A 627 -15.27 -22.13 -12.54
C GLN A 627 -15.37 -22.95 -11.26
N VAL A 628 -15.71 -22.27 -10.17
CA VAL A 628 -15.89 -22.86 -8.85
C VAL A 628 -17.30 -22.53 -8.39
N LEU A 629 -18.06 -23.55 -8.01
CA LEU A 629 -19.36 -23.36 -7.40
C LEU A 629 -19.16 -22.91 -5.95
N ILE A 630 -19.75 -21.77 -5.59
CA ILE A 630 -19.70 -21.21 -4.23
C ILE A 630 -21.01 -21.52 -3.49
N SER A 631 -22.15 -21.41 -4.19
CA SER A 631 -23.48 -21.66 -3.63
C SER A 631 -24.44 -22.11 -4.72
N GLU A 632 -25.28 -23.10 -4.43
CA GLU A 632 -26.38 -23.55 -5.31
C GLU A 632 -27.60 -22.59 -5.29
N GLY A 633 -27.55 -21.52 -4.49
CA GLY A 633 -28.67 -20.60 -4.25
C GLY A 633 -29.55 -20.99 -3.06
N GLY A 634 -30.60 -20.21 -2.81
CA GLY A 634 -31.50 -20.31 -1.65
C GLY A 634 -31.12 -19.44 -0.47
N ASP A 635 -31.90 -19.53 0.61
CA ASP A 635 -31.66 -18.83 1.88
C ASP A 635 -30.50 -19.44 2.65
N ARG A 636 -29.59 -18.59 3.13
CA ARG A 636 -28.43 -19.00 3.93
C ARG A 636 -28.10 -17.91 4.95
N ALA A 637 -27.87 -18.32 6.19
CA ALA A 637 -27.18 -17.47 7.16
C ALA A 637 -25.70 -17.29 6.75
N TRP A 638 -25.00 -16.37 7.40
CA TRP A 638 -23.55 -16.23 7.23
C TRP A 638 -22.86 -17.58 7.43
N GLN A 639 -22.08 -17.98 6.44
CA GLN A 639 -21.26 -19.17 6.45
C GLN A 639 -19.99 -18.93 5.66
N SER A 640 -18.88 -19.52 6.10
CA SER A 640 -17.65 -19.52 5.35
C SER A 640 -17.74 -20.46 4.14
N PHE A 641 -17.06 -20.12 3.05
CA PHE A 641 -16.76 -21.02 1.95
C PHE A 641 -15.25 -21.08 1.72
N SER A 642 -14.78 -22.18 1.14
CA SER A 642 -13.37 -22.31 0.76
C SER A 642 -13.19 -23.21 -0.46
N HIS A 643 -12.26 -22.87 -1.33
CA HIS A 643 -11.86 -23.69 -2.46
C HIS A 643 -10.34 -23.70 -2.63
N ASP A 644 -9.74 -24.88 -2.45
CA ASP A 644 -8.31 -25.11 -2.66
C ASP A 644 -7.98 -25.25 -4.14
N PHE A 645 -6.92 -24.58 -4.59
CA PHE A 645 -6.40 -24.72 -5.94
C PHE A 645 -4.88 -24.53 -6.00
N THR A 646 -4.28 -24.84 -7.14
CA THR A 646 -2.83 -24.70 -7.33
C THR A 646 -2.56 -24.12 -8.72
N LEU A 647 -1.61 -23.20 -8.80
CA LEU A 647 -1.21 -22.62 -10.09
C LEU A 647 -0.42 -23.63 -10.92
N PRO A 648 -0.51 -23.58 -12.27
CA PRO A 648 0.24 -24.48 -13.14
C PRO A 648 1.76 -24.36 -12.95
N SER A 649 2.51 -25.35 -13.45
CA SER A 649 3.99 -25.37 -13.39
C SER A 649 4.62 -24.13 -14.06
N ASP A 650 5.77 -23.67 -13.53
CA ASP A 650 6.60 -22.62 -14.17
C ASP A 650 7.19 -23.07 -15.52
N GLU A 651 7.14 -24.36 -15.85
CA GLU A 651 7.54 -24.86 -17.19
C GLU A 651 6.60 -24.37 -18.30
N PHE A 652 5.35 -24.05 -17.97
CA PHE A 652 4.42 -23.44 -18.90
C PHE A 652 4.64 -21.94 -18.93
N THR A 653 4.89 -21.39 -20.11
CA THR A 653 5.14 -19.95 -20.27
C THR A 653 4.32 -19.37 -21.41
N LEU A 654 3.93 -18.11 -21.29
CA LEU A 654 3.20 -17.35 -22.33
C LEU A 654 3.89 -16.02 -22.64
N GLY A 655 3.47 -15.42 -23.75
CA GLY A 655 3.97 -14.12 -24.18
C GLY A 655 5.38 -14.18 -24.77
N GLN A 656 5.85 -13.03 -25.26
CA GLN A 656 7.17 -12.92 -25.88
C GLN A 656 8.30 -13.10 -24.84
N LYS A 657 8.06 -12.65 -23.61
CA LYS A 657 9.00 -12.76 -22.48
C LYS A 657 8.99 -14.15 -21.82
N LYS A 658 8.17 -15.09 -22.29
CA LYS A 658 8.03 -16.45 -21.71
C LYS A 658 7.76 -16.40 -20.19
N GLN A 659 6.73 -15.66 -19.81
CA GLN A 659 6.36 -15.49 -18.41
C GLN A 659 5.59 -16.69 -17.86
N PRO A 660 5.88 -17.15 -16.63
CA PRO A 660 5.20 -18.25 -15.98
C PRO A 660 3.83 -17.86 -15.39
N PRO A 661 2.96 -18.85 -15.07
CA PRO A 661 1.65 -18.62 -14.46
C PRO A 661 1.78 -18.34 -12.95
N ARG A 662 1.87 -17.06 -12.60
CA ARG A 662 1.97 -16.60 -11.20
C ARG A 662 0.94 -15.55 -10.81
N GLY A 663 -0.06 -15.29 -11.65
CA GLY A 663 -1.16 -14.38 -11.37
C GLY A 663 -2.52 -15.08 -11.32
N VAL A 664 -3.45 -14.51 -10.54
CA VAL A 664 -4.84 -14.94 -10.42
C VAL A 664 -5.75 -13.73 -10.47
N LYS A 665 -6.71 -13.72 -11.41
CA LYS A 665 -7.86 -12.82 -11.38
C LYS A 665 -9.07 -13.54 -10.82
N LEU A 666 -9.80 -12.86 -9.93
CA LEU A 666 -11.02 -13.36 -9.32
C LEU A 666 -12.23 -12.57 -9.83
N GLN A 667 -13.30 -13.30 -10.11
CA GLN A 667 -14.60 -12.72 -10.43
C GLN A 667 -15.71 -13.60 -9.84
N PHE A 668 -16.67 -13.02 -9.13
CA PHE A 668 -17.91 -13.72 -8.79
C PHE A 668 -18.98 -13.53 -9.86
N ARG A 669 -19.88 -14.50 -9.95
CA ARG A 669 -21.05 -14.52 -10.84
C ARG A 669 -22.28 -14.88 -10.03
N HIS A 670 -23.20 -13.94 -9.87
CA HIS A 670 -24.47 -14.14 -9.17
C HIS A 670 -25.59 -14.31 -10.18
N TYR A 671 -26.14 -15.52 -10.28
CA TYR A 671 -27.25 -15.85 -11.17
C TYR A 671 -28.59 -15.38 -10.59
N ALA A 672 -29.62 -15.31 -11.43
CA ALA A 672 -30.98 -15.02 -10.98
C ALA A 672 -31.50 -16.09 -9.99
N PRO A 673 -32.35 -15.73 -9.03
CA PRO A 673 -33.13 -16.70 -8.27
C PRO A 673 -34.16 -17.41 -9.14
N ASN A 674 -34.73 -18.51 -8.62
CA ASN A 674 -35.81 -19.21 -9.30
C ASN A 674 -37.10 -18.37 -9.39
N LYS A 675 -37.37 -17.57 -8.35
CA LYS A 675 -38.52 -16.66 -8.26
C LYS A 675 -38.20 -15.44 -7.39
N GLY A 676 -38.86 -14.31 -7.64
CA GLY A 676 -38.79 -13.10 -6.82
C GLY A 676 -37.44 -12.38 -6.90
N GLU A 677 -37.12 -11.64 -5.83
CA GLU A 677 -35.86 -10.91 -5.64
C GLU A 677 -34.90 -11.72 -4.77
N ALA A 678 -33.61 -11.50 -4.98
CA ALA A 678 -32.53 -12.12 -4.25
C ALA A 678 -31.52 -11.08 -3.78
N MET A 679 -31.01 -11.28 -2.57
CA MET A 679 -29.89 -10.56 -2.01
C MET A 679 -28.81 -11.57 -1.62
N THR A 680 -27.57 -11.34 -2.07
CA THR A 680 -26.41 -12.10 -1.60
C THR A 680 -25.35 -11.12 -1.10
N ARG A 681 -24.81 -11.38 0.08
CA ARG A 681 -23.76 -10.58 0.74
C ARG A 681 -22.47 -11.38 0.76
N PHE A 682 -21.37 -10.71 0.44
CA PHE A 682 -20.00 -11.23 0.54
C PHE A 682 -19.23 -10.41 1.55
N ASP A 683 -18.43 -11.07 2.36
CA ASP A 683 -17.58 -10.40 3.35
C ASP A 683 -16.32 -11.22 3.64
N ASP A 684 -15.28 -10.55 4.14
CA ASP A 684 -14.00 -11.13 4.55
C ASP A 684 -13.36 -12.06 3.48
N ILE A 685 -13.51 -11.73 2.20
CA ILE A 685 -12.96 -12.51 1.07
C ILE A 685 -11.43 -12.49 1.11
N ALA A 686 -10.80 -13.65 0.95
CA ALA A 686 -9.36 -13.78 0.96
C ALA A 686 -8.85 -14.67 -0.18
N MET A 687 -7.68 -14.30 -0.70
CA MET A 687 -6.88 -15.16 -1.56
C MET A 687 -5.68 -15.64 -0.77
N ILE A 688 -5.85 -16.81 -0.15
CA ILE A 688 -4.89 -17.32 0.82
C ILE A 688 -3.73 -18.01 0.09
N SER A 689 -2.50 -17.55 0.30
CA SER A 689 -1.29 -18.26 -0.13
C SER A 689 -0.71 -19.09 1.03
N TRP A 690 -0.70 -20.42 0.85
CA TRP A 690 -0.24 -21.35 1.89
C TRP A 690 1.27 -21.48 1.91
N GLN A 691 1.86 -21.39 3.09
CA GLN A 691 3.30 -21.56 3.28
C GLN A 691 3.67 -23.04 3.43
N LYS A 692 4.94 -23.33 3.73
CA LYS A 692 5.34 -24.69 4.11
C LYS A 692 4.73 -25.07 5.45
N SER A 693 4.39 -26.35 5.59
CA SER A 693 3.88 -26.90 6.84
C SER A 693 4.89 -26.73 7.97
N VAL A 694 4.37 -26.45 9.16
CA VAL A 694 5.13 -26.10 10.35
C VAL A 694 5.23 -27.32 11.25
N ALA A 695 6.45 -27.63 11.70
CA ALA A 695 6.67 -28.69 12.67
C ALA A 695 6.42 -28.16 14.09
N LEU A 696 5.57 -28.86 14.85
CA LEU A 696 5.39 -28.60 16.27
C LEU A 696 6.49 -29.30 17.09
N GLN A 697 7.07 -28.60 18.06
CA GLN A 697 7.97 -29.17 19.04
C GLN A 697 7.23 -29.36 20.35
N ASN A 698 7.13 -30.60 20.83
CA ASN A 698 6.34 -30.94 22.04
C ASN A 698 4.92 -30.37 21.99
N SER A 699 4.25 -30.52 20.84
CA SER A 699 2.89 -30.00 20.60
C SER A 699 2.77 -28.46 20.67
N GLN A 700 3.88 -27.75 20.51
CA GLN A 700 3.91 -26.28 20.58
C GLN A 700 4.67 -25.68 19.39
N TRP A 701 4.27 -24.46 19.04
CA TRP A 701 4.99 -23.55 18.15
C TRP A 701 5.00 -22.16 18.78
N ASN A 702 6.08 -21.40 18.61
CA ASN A 702 6.16 -20.02 19.05
C ASN A 702 7.13 -19.21 18.20
N THR A 703 6.94 -17.89 18.18
CA THR A 703 7.82 -16.91 17.53
C THR A 703 7.82 -15.60 18.30
N ASP A 704 8.97 -14.95 18.33
CA ASP A 704 9.09 -13.55 18.78
C ASP A 704 8.98 -12.54 17.64
N LYS A 705 9.07 -13.01 16.38
CA LYS A 705 9.05 -12.17 15.19
C LYS A 705 7.61 -11.95 14.72
N MET A 706 7.24 -10.67 14.57
CA MET A 706 5.96 -10.27 13.99
C MET A 706 5.88 -10.72 12.52
N HIS A 707 4.68 -11.10 12.07
CA HIS A 707 4.45 -11.61 10.73
C HIS A 707 3.06 -11.27 10.21
N GLY A 708 2.89 -11.36 8.88
CA GLY A 708 1.61 -11.20 8.19
C GLY A 708 0.84 -12.49 7.90
N TYR A 709 0.86 -13.49 8.81
CA TYR A 709 -0.03 -14.66 8.69
C TYR A 709 -1.41 -14.36 9.29
N ASP A 710 -2.43 -14.47 8.45
CA ASP A 710 -3.83 -14.19 8.80
C ASP A 710 -4.68 -15.46 8.83
N PHE A 711 -4.16 -16.58 8.32
CA PHE A 711 -4.88 -17.85 8.26
C PHE A 711 -4.05 -19.01 8.77
N LEU A 712 -4.73 -20.03 9.28
CA LEU A 712 -4.15 -21.30 9.68
C LEU A 712 -4.93 -22.45 9.06
N LYS A 713 -4.26 -23.31 8.28
CA LYS A 713 -4.80 -24.58 7.82
C LYS A 713 -4.36 -25.70 8.76
N VAL A 714 -5.31 -26.48 9.25
CA VAL A 714 -5.10 -27.58 10.19
C VAL A 714 -5.69 -28.88 9.63
N SER A 715 -4.94 -29.97 9.79
CA SER A 715 -5.40 -31.32 9.46
C SER A 715 -5.44 -32.16 10.72
N VAL A 716 -6.60 -32.75 11.01
CA VAL A 716 -6.84 -33.61 12.18
C VAL A 716 -7.64 -34.85 11.77
N ASN A 717 -7.45 -35.95 12.50
CA ASN A 717 -8.22 -37.18 12.25
C ASN A 717 -9.67 -37.06 12.76
N ASP A 718 -9.84 -36.54 13.98
CA ASP A 718 -11.15 -36.33 14.60
C ASP A 718 -11.29 -34.86 15.03
N THR A 719 -10.93 -34.55 16.27
CA THR A 719 -11.02 -33.23 16.88
C THR A 719 -9.72 -32.94 17.63
N ALA A 720 -9.26 -31.69 17.60
CA ALA A 720 -8.17 -31.22 18.45
C ALA A 720 -8.54 -29.87 19.07
N SER A 721 -7.98 -29.58 20.23
CA SER A 721 -8.12 -28.27 20.89
C SER A 721 -6.78 -27.56 20.84
N LEU A 722 -6.80 -26.31 20.38
CA LEU A 722 -5.65 -25.44 20.28
C LEU A 722 -5.80 -24.27 21.25
N THR A 723 -4.70 -23.86 21.87
CA THR A 723 -4.58 -22.54 22.48
C THR A 723 -3.73 -21.68 21.55
N LEU A 724 -4.35 -20.65 20.99
CA LEU A 724 -3.72 -19.63 20.17
C LEU A 724 -3.32 -18.46 21.07
N THR A 725 -2.07 -18.04 21.01
CA THR A 725 -1.60 -16.84 21.70
C THR A 725 -1.31 -15.76 20.69
N PHE A 726 -1.98 -14.62 20.80
CA PHE A 726 -1.73 -13.41 20.03
C PHE A 726 -0.95 -12.41 20.87
N THR A 727 0.07 -11.80 20.28
CA THR A 727 0.87 -10.76 20.95
C THR A 727 0.61 -9.39 20.32
N SER A 728 0.34 -8.41 21.17
CA SER A 728 0.37 -6.98 20.85
C SER A 728 1.60 -6.34 21.48
N LEU A 729 2.18 -5.35 20.81
CA LEU A 729 3.30 -4.57 21.31
C LEU A 729 2.81 -3.21 21.82
N ASP A 730 3.27 -2.81 22.99
CA ASP A 730 3.03 -1.48 23.60
C ASP A 730 4.36 -0.75 23.82
#